data_AF-A0A564G2N4-F1
#
_entry.id   AF-A0A564G2N4-F1
#
_cell.length_a   1.000
_cell.length_b   1.000
_cell.length_c   1.000
_cell.angle_alpha   90.00
_cell.angle_beta   90.00
_cell.angle_gamma   90.00
#
_symmetry.space_group_name_H-M   'P 1'
#
loop_
_entity.id
_entity.type
_entity.pdbx_description
1 polymer ?
#
loop_
_entity_poly.entity_id
_entity_poly.type
_entity_poly.pdbx_seq_one_letter_code
_entity_poly.pdbx_strand_id
1 'polypeptide(L)'
;MGAPREFCRSAEGSVTILAAFGFVALAIATALSVESANLYLAKLQNQRAADLGNLAAAGTSSPIVNNAPSAMATATAANVVAINGLTGARVATTVVASPRSVGSSALSTVVTRDMSRLFGGVLGGTATAVGARSVADLGGGTGSGSCLASLVGPTNIYGTSNVSGLSCGINATTFLYVCGSANVAVARVGVGYSMQSEAPYICNTASMSPGPASFSYKAAPTDTIAASPDMVAIKSHLLAMGSPGWPYGSTSPRSLMNPAVTAGTDMTYPAGTIATLSQGTRYRNLQITSSTLTFTGNGVADPTCATPTTISGNIVLNGNSTLTFASGCYVVAGYVTAHGGANTVFAAAPGATATFVFKQYITNGSGTMTLPDANYSIAGNVNNNNGGTMLFGDGVKVFGAGIVNTTGTLGFGTGPHYVNGGTITNGTGTMTFGNGDFYLWGGSMSNSSSDSMRYGNGTFYFYGGTVYNVSGSLVFGNGPFYFKGGSVSLSRGSTTRFGVGNIDFYGGTITMAGASTTIGYGGSATTGSSTVSLYGGSLSLTTASLTAVGVTFAFYGGTISLLGVGTINATAPTDPKPTLGYRNILFVVYGGAFNLYQSAAVTDTMSGLIYVPATNVSIYGSQTVQYPAGGCFQVVAGVLDIYQKARLNVSPCAGIAMGSGSGTATLVQ
;
A
#
# COMPACT_ATOMS: atom_id res chain seq x y z
N MET A 1 27.82 100.79 4.61
CA MET A 1 28.71 101.61 3.76
C MET A 1 30.11 101.01 3.88
N GLY A 2 30.86 100.64 2.85
CA GLY A 2 30.66 100.56 1.41
C GLY A 2 31.87 99.78 0.91
N ALA A 3 31.66 98.54 0.45
CA ALA A 3 32.70 97.69 -0.15
C ALA A 3 32.24 96.88 -1.39
N PRO A 4 31.02 97.01 -1.95
CA PRO A 4 30.72 96.40 -3.25
C PRO A 4 30.66 97.39 -4.43
N ARG A 5 31.09 98.66 -4.26
CA ARG A 5 31.03 99.66 -5.35
C ARG A 5 32.30 99.78 -6.21
N GLU A 6 33.41 99.17 -5.81
CA GLU A 6 34.62 99.11 -6.67
C GLU A 6 34.73 97.84 -7.53
N PHE A 7 33.89 96.84 -7.31
CA PHE A 7 33.92 95.61 -8.13
C PHE A 7 33.16 95.73 -9.48
N CYS A 8 32.37 96.78 -9.68
CA CYS A 8 31.52 96.96 -10.88
C CYS A 8 32.18 97.74 -12.03
N ARG A 9 33.49 98.07 -11.96
CA ARG A 9 34.19 98.85 -13.00
C ARG A 9 35.36 98.15 -13.69
N SER A 10 35.51 96.84 -13.52
CA SER A 10 36.32 96.01 -14.41
C SER A 10 35.40 95.07 -15.19
N ALA A 11 35.24 95.31 -16.49
CA ALA A 11 34.55 94.41 -17.40
C ALA A 11 35.20 93.01 -17.46
N GLU A 12 36.47 92.89 -17.04
CA GLU A 12 37.19 91.62 -16.96
C GLU A 12 36.81 90.81 -15.70
N GLY A 13 36.51 91.46 -14.57
CA GLY A 13 36.16 90.78 -13.31
C GLY A 13 34.77 90.12 -13.31
N SER A 14 33.76 90.76 -13.92
CA SER A 14 32.39 90.23 -13.98
C SER A 14 32.24 89.05 -14.95
N VAL A 15 32.96 89.06 -16.07
CA VAL A 15 33.04 87.92 -17.01
C VAL A 15 33.74 86.74 -16.35
N THR A 16 34.78 86.98 -15.55
CA THR A 16 35.49 85.93 -14.82
C THR A 16 34.59 85.25 -13.78
N ILE A 17 33.74 86.00 -13.08
CA ILE A 17 32.79 85.45 -12.09
C ILE A 17 31.66 84.66 -12.78
N LEU A 18 31.07 85.17 -13.87
CA LEU A 18 30.06 84.45 -14.65
C LEU A 18 30.61 83.20 -15.31
N ALA A 19 31.84 83.26 -15.84
CA ALA A 19 32.54 82.10 -16.36
C ALA A 19 32.81 81.08 -15.25
N ALA A 20 33.25 81.51 -14.06
CA ALA A 20 33.45 80.62 -12.92
C ALA A 20 32.16 79.91 -12.50
N PHE A 21 31.02 80.61 -12.42
CA PHE A 21 29.72 79.98 -12.14
C PHE A 21 29.26 79.04 -13.26
N GLY A 22 29.49 79.41 -14.53
CA GLY A 22 29.20 78.56 -15.69
C GLY A 22 30.04 77.26 -15.69
N PHE A 23 31.32 77.36 -15.36
CA PHE A 23 32.20 76.20 -15.19
C PHE A 23 31.76 75.30 -14.04
N VAL A 24 31.34 75.88 -12.90
CA VAL A 24 30.81 75.12 -11.77
C VAL A 24 29.51 74.39 -12.15
N ALA A 25 28.59 75.06 -12.84
CA ALA A 25 27.34 74.44 -13.29
C ALA A 25 27.59 73.30 -14.29
N LEU A 26 28.52 73.48 -15.23
CA LEU A 26 28.93 72.46 -16.18
C LEU A 26 29.61 71.27 -15.48
N ALA A 27 30.48 71.54 -14.51
CA ALA A 27 31.14 70.52 -13.71
C ALA A 27 30.13 69.70 -12.88
N ILE A 28 29.10 70.34 -12.31
CA ILE A 28 28.02 69.64 -11.59
C ILE A 28 27.17 68.79 -12.55
N ALA A 29 26.80 69.33 -13.71
CA ALA A 29 26.00 68.59 -14.70
C ALA A 29 26.76 67.36 -15.26
N THR A 30 28.06 67.50 -15.51
CA THR A 30 28.92 66.39 -15.94
C THR A 30 29.13 65.37 -14.81
N ALA A 31 29.37 65.82 -13.58
CA ALA A 31 29.46 64.94 -12.41
C ALA A 31 28.16 64.14 -12.20
N LEU A 32 27.00 64.79 -12.29
CA LEU A 32 25.69 64.12 -12.20
C LEU A 32 25.49 63.11 -13.33
N SER A 33 25.94 63.43 -14.55
CA SER A 33 25.86 62.53 -15.71
C SER A 33 26.72 61.28 -15.52
N VAL A 34 27.96 61.44 -15.01
CA VAL A 34 28.86 60.32 -14.70
C VAL A 34 28.30 59.46 -13.57
N GLU A 35 27.80 60.08 -12.51
CA GLU A 35 27.17 59.37 -11.38
C GLU A 35 25.93 58.58 -11.84
N SER A 36 25.06 59.20 -12.66
CA SER A 36 23.86 58.56 -13.21
C SER A 36 24.21 57.39 -14.12
N ALA A 37 25.23 57.54 -14.97
CA ALA A 37 25.72 56.47 -15.84
C ALA A 37 26.29 55.29 -15.04
N ASN A 38 27.04 55.56 -13.97
CA ASN A 38 27.60 54.53 -13.09
C ASN A 38 26.49 53.76 -12.34
N LEU A 39 25.50 54.47 -11.80
CA LEU A 39 24.34 53.85 -11.14
C LEU A 39 23.49 53.03 -12.13
N TYR A 40 23.33 53.50 -13.37
CA TYR A 40 22.62 52.78 -14.42
C TYR A 40 23.35 51.49 -14.83
N LEU A 41 24.67 51.54 -15.00
CA LEU A 41 25.48 50.35 -15.29
C LEU A 41 25.37 49.32 -14.16
N ALA A 42 25.44 49.77 -12.90
CA ALA A 42 25.23 48.91 -11.75
C ALA A 42 23.83 48.27 -11.73
N LYS A 43 22.80 49.02 -12.12
CA LYS A 43 21.43 48.51 -12.24
C LYS A 43 21.33 47.41 -13.30
N LEU A 44 21.95 47.59 -14.48
CA LEU A 44 21.98 46.58 -15.54
C LEU A 44 22.69 45.29 -15.10
N GLN A 45 23.82 45.41 -14.41
CA GLN A 45 24.54 44.26 -13.86
C GLN A 45 23.68 43.51 -12.82
N ASN A 46 23.04 44.24 -11.91
CA ASN A 46 22.15 43.66 -10.91
C ASN A 46 20.94 42.99 -11.57
N GLN A 47 20.38 43.57 -12.65
CA GLN A 47 19.25 42.99 -13.38
C GLN A 47 19.63 41.66 -14.05
N ARG A 48 20.77 41.61 -14.75
CA ARG A 48 21.25 40.37 -15.36
C ARG A 48 21.48 39.26 -14.33
N ALA A 49 22.07 39.60 -13.19
CA ALA A 49 22.28 38.64 -12.11
C ALA A 49 20.96 38.20 -11.45
N ALA A 50 20.00 39.12 -11.28
CA ALA A 50 18.66 38.80 -10.78
C ALA A 50 17.91 37.87 -11.74
N ASP A 51 18.00 38.10 -13.05
CA ASP A 51 17.35 37.27 -14.07
C ASP A 51 17.93 35.85 -14.11
N LEU A 52 19.27 35.72 -14.14
CA LEU A 52 19.93 34.42 -14.11
C LEU A 52 19.68 33.68 -12.79
N GLY A 53 19.76 34.39 -11.66
CA GLY A 53 19.52 33.82 -10.33
C GLY A 53 18.09 33.33 -10.15
N ASN A 54 17.11 34.12 -10.60
CA ASN A 54 15.70 33.76 -10.50
C ASN A 54 15.35 32.60 -11.44
N LEU A 55 15.86 32.60 -12.68
CA LEU A 55 15.67 31.50 -13.61
C LEU A 55 16.24 30.18 -13.08
N ALA A 56 17.44 30.22 -12.49
CA ALA A 56 18.07 29.05 -11.89
C ALA A 56 17.32 28.56 -10.65
N ALA A 57 16.84 29.48 -9.79
CA ALA A 57 16.00 29.14 -8.64
C ALA A 57 14.68 28.49 -9.05
N ALA A 58 14.06 29.02 -10.11
CA ALA A 58 12.84 28.50 -10.72
C ALA A 58 13.02 27.12 -11.36
N GLY A 59 14.24 26.78 -11.81
CA GLY A 59 14.60 25.48 -12.37
C GLY A 59 14.93 24.38 -11.34
N THR A 60 14.84 24.65 -10.04
CA THR A 60 15.07 23.63 -8.99
C THR A 60 13.92 22.62 -8.93
N SER A 61 14.16 21.42 -8.37
CA SER A 61 13.20 20.29 -8.42
C SER A 61 11.92 20.46 -7.58
N SER A 62 11.80 21.55 -6.80
CA SER A 62 10.61 22.00 -6.06
C SER A 62 10.82 23.46 -5.65
N PRO A 63 10.52 24.43 -6.54
CA PRO A 63 10.89 25.83 -6.32
C PRO A 63 10.03 26.53 -5.25
N ILE A 64 8.77 26.08 -5.07
CA ILE A 64 7.83 26.60 -4.07
C ILE A 64 7.33 25.45 -3.18
N VAL A 65 7.38 25.64 -1.86
CA VAL A 65 6.86 24.71 -0.85
C VAL A 65 6.04 25.52 0.16
N ASN A 66 4.79 25.12 0.43
CA ASN A 66 3.90 25.80 1.37
C ASN A 66 3.75 27.32 1.12
N ASN A 67 3.60 27.75 -0.14
CA ASN A 67 3.54 29.16 -0.55
C ASN A 67 4.78 30.01 -0.21
N ALA A 68 5.92 29.37 0.04
CA ALA A 68 7.21 30.03 0.24
C ALA A 68 8.27 29.46 -0.71
N PRO A 69 9.35 30.20 -1.03
CA PRO A 69 10.46 29.66 -1.82
C PRO A 69 11.16 28.55 -1.03
N SER A 70 11.55 27.47 -1.72
CA SER A 70 12.30 26.40 -1.05
C SER A 70 13.71 26.86 -0.63
N ALA A 71 14.29 26.20 0.37
CA ALA A 71 15.67 26.47 0.80
C ALA A 71 16.67 26.28 -0.36
N MET A 72 16.43 25.28 -1.21
CA MET A 72 17.24 25.01 -2.40
C MET A 72 17.10 26.12 -3.44
N ALA A 73 15.90 26.62 -3.71
CA ALA A 73 15.67 27.75 -4.63
C ALA A 73 16.38 29.03 -4.13
N THR A 74 16.23 29.33 -2.84
CA THR A 74 16.86 30.50 -2.20
C THR A 74 18.39 30.42 -2.26
N ALA A 75 18.97 29.26 -1.93
CA ALA A 75 20.42 29.05 -2.00
C ALA A 75 20.94 29.12 -3.45
N THR A 76 20.20 28.55 -4.40
CA THR A 76 20.55 28.56 -5.83
C THR A 76 20.57 29.98 -6.38
N ALA A 77 19.55 30.81 -6.08
CA ALA A 77 19.52 32.21 -6.47
C ALA A 77 20.76 32.96 -5.94
N ALA A 78 21.08 32.79 -4.65
CA ALA A 78 22.21 33.46 -4.02
C ALA A 78 23.56 33.02 -4.64
N ASN A 79 23.74 31.72 -4.88
CA ASN A 79 24.96 31.18 -5.49
C ASN A 79 25.16 31.67 -6.92
N VAL A 80 24.10 31.70 -7.74
CA VAL A 80 24.20 32.20 -9.12
C VAL A 80 24.52 33.69 -9.15
N VAL A 81 23.92 34.49 -8.26
CA VAL A 81 24.25 35.92 -8.14
C VAL A 81 25.71 36.13 -7.73
N ALA A 82 26.22 35.33 -6.79
CA ALA A 82 27.62 35.38 -6.38
C ALA A 82 28.59 35.00 -7.52
N ILE A 83 28.28 33.95 -8.28
CA ILE A 83 29.08 33.51 -9.44
C ILE A 83 29.11 34.58 -10.55
N ASN A 84 28.06 35.39 -10.67
CA ASN A 84 28.00 36.51 -11.60
C ASN A 84 28.75 37.78 -11.09
N GLY A 85 29.64 37.62 -10.10
CA GLY A 85 30.53 38.70 -9.63
C GLY A 85 29.89 39.68 -8.65
N LEU A 86 28.73 39.34 -8.07
CA LEU A 86 28.03 40.17 -7.07
C LEU A 86 28.16 39.61 -5.65
N THR A 87 29.36 39.19 -5.27
CA THR A 87 29.66 38.72 -3.91
C THR A 87 29.41 39.83 -2.89
N GLY A 88 28.50 39.61 -1.94
CA GLY A 88 28.10 40.62 -0.94
C GLY A 88 26.84 41.42 -1.28
N ALA A 89 26.21 41.21 -2.44
CA ALA A 89 24.87 41.71 -2.70
C ALA A 89 23.84 40.99 -1.82
N ARG A 90 22.81 41.71 -1.37
CA ARG A 90 21.67 41.13 -0.67
C ARG A 90 20.72 40.52 -1.70
N VAL A 91 20.51 39.20 -1.60
CA VAL A 91 19.61 38.45 -2.48
C VAL A 91 18.40 38.00 -1.68
N ALA A 92 17.21 38.41 -2.10
CA ALA A 92 15.96 37.98 -1.50
C ALA A 92 15.07 37.34 -2.57
N THR A 93 14.62 36.12 -2.35
CA THR A 93 13.67 35.42 -3.22
C THR A 93 12.34 35.32 -2.49
N THR A 94 11.23 35.64 -3.17
CA THR A 94 9.87 35.58 -2.61
C THR A 94 8.90 34.96 -3.62
N VAL A 95 7.76 34.47 -3.14
CA VAL A 95 6.66 34.00 -3.98
C VAL A 95 5.73 35.19 -4.27
N VAL A 96 5.40 35.39 -5.54
CA VAL A 96 4.45 36.42 -5.99
C VAL A 96 3.41 35.81 -6.92
N ALA A 97 2.31 36.51 -7.17
CA ALA A 97 1.36 36.12 -8.22
C ALA A 97 2.04 36.21 -9.60
N SER A 98 1.81 35.22 -10.47
CA SER A 98 2.32 35.26 -11.84
C SER A 98 1.70 36.45 -12.60
N PRO A 99 2.51 37.29 -13.27
CA PRO A 99 2.01 38.35 -14.14
C PRO A 99 1.35 37.84 -15.43
N ARG A 100 1.61 36.57 -15.80
CA ARG A 100 1.16 35.96 -17.07
C ARG A 100 -0.06 35.05 -16.90
N SER A 101 -0.18 34.41 -15.74
CA SER A 101 -1.16 33.34 -15.51
C SER A 101 -1.98 33.62 -14.26
N VAL A 102 -3.27 33.93 -14.43
CA VAL A 102 -4.20 34.18 -13.32
C VAL A 102 -4.28 32.95 -12.41
N GLY A 103 -4.04 33.12 -11.11
CA GLY A 103 -4.08 32.05 -10.11
C GLY A 103 -2.80 31.21 -9.97
N SER A 104 -1.74 31.50 -10.74
CA SER A 104 -0.44 30.81 -10.63
C SER A 104 0.56 31.58 -9.77
N SER A 105 1.50 30.88 -9.14
CA SER A 105 2.60 31.47 -8.37
C SER A 105 3.88 31.56 -9.19
N ALA A 106 4.62 32.65 -9.05
CA ALA A 106 5.92 32.90 -9.65
C ALA A 106 6.96 33.15 -8.56
N LEU A 107 8.25 32.94 -8.88
CA LEU A 107 9.35 33.36 -8.03
C LEU A 107 9.82 34.77 -8.43
N SER A 108 10.04 35.61 -7.43
CA SER A 108 10.60 36.96 -7.59
C SER A 108 11.91 37.04 -6.83
N THR A 109 13.03 37.24 -7.54
CA THR A 109 14.32 37.50 -6.91
C THR A 109 14.68 38.98 -7.01
N VAL A 110 15.02 39.58 -5.87
CA VAL A 110 15.53 40.95 -5.77
C VAL A 110 17.00 40.89 -5.39
N VAL A 111 17.84 41.55 -6.18
CA VAL A 111 19.27 41.71 -5.92
C VAL A 111 19.55 43.17 -5.62
N THR A 112 20.06 43.45 -4.43
CA THR A 112 20.39 44.80 -3.98
C THR A 112 21.86 44.90 -3.62
N ARG A 113 22.54 45.91 -4.17
CA ARG A 113 23.95 46.20 -3.88
C ARG A 113 24.11 47.68 -3.53
N ASP A 114 24.87 47.97 -2.48
CA ASP A 114 25.25 49.34 -2.15
C ASP A 114 26.40 49.79 -3.06
N MET A 115 26.16 50.85 -3.83
CA MET A 115 27.16 51.48 -4.69
C MET A 115 27.68 52.74 -4.01
N SER A 116 29.01 52.89 -3.91
CA SER A 116 29.60 54.15 -3.46
C SER A 116 29.35 55.23 -4.50
N ARG A 117 28.94 56.42 -4.04
CA ARG A 117 28.77 57.58 -4.92
C ARG A 117 30.11 58.25 -5.17
N LEU A 118 30.50 58.39 -6.43
CA LEU A 118 31.78 59.01 -6.82
C LEU A 118 31.85 60.47 -6.37
N PHE A 119 30.71 61.17 -6.36
CA PHE A 119 30.59 62.56 -5.90
C PHE A 119 29.85 62.71 -4.56
N GLY A 120 29.74 61.63 -3.78
CA GLY A 120 28.97 61.58 -2.52
C GLY A 120 29.42 62.56 -1.44
N GLY A 121 30.70 62.94 -1.43
CA GLY A 121 31.26 63.94 -0.52
C GLY A 121 30.81 65.38 -0.80
N VAL A 122 30.33 65.68 -2.02
CA VAL A 122 29.88 67.01 -2.43
C VAL A 122 28.36 67.16 -2.27
N LEU A 123 27.60 66.07 -2.38
CA LEU A 123 26.13 66.07 -2.44
C LEU A 123 25.43 65.43 -1.22
N GLY A 124 26.18 65.04 -0.18
CA GLY A 124 25.63 64.46 1.04
C GLY A 124 25.13 63.03 0.87
N GLY A 125 26.04 62.06 0.94
CA GLY A 125 25.72 60.63 1.04
C GLY A 125 26.80 59.76 0.39
N THR A 126 27.35 58.80 1.13
CA THR A 126 28.52 58.01 0.69
C THR A 126 28.16 56.77 -0.13
N ALA A 127 26.90 56.31 -0.08
CA ALA A 127 26.42 55.14 -0.80
C ALA A 127 24.95 55.24 -1.20
N THR A 128 24.54 54.45 -2.19
CA THR A 128 23.14 54.25 -2.57
C THR A 128 22.88 52.80 -2.92
N ALA A 129 21.82 52.25 -2.34
CA ALA A 129 21.34 50.91 -2.66
C ALA A 129 20.75 50.89 -4.08
N VAL A 130 21.37 50.12 -4.97
CA VAL A 130 20.87 49.87 -6.33
C VAL A 130 20.25 48.49 -6.34
N GLY A 131 18.93 48.44 -6.53
CA GLY A 131 18.14 47.20 -6.59
C GLY A 131 17.74 46.84 -8.02
N ALA A 132 17.66 45.54 -8.29
CA ALA A 132 17.03 44.98 -9.48
C ALA A 132 16.10 43.84 -9.09
N ARG A 133 15.02 43.67 -9.85
CA ARG A 133 13.98 42.67 -9.58
C ARG A 133 13.74 41.85 -10.84
N SER A 134 13.70 40.54 -10.68
CA SER A 134 13.31 39.60 -11.71
C SER A 134 12.10 38.79 -11.26
N VAL A 135 11.22 38.42 -12.18
CA VAL A 135 10.09 37.50 -11.95
C VAL A 135 10.16 36.36 -12.96
N ALA A 136 10.11 35.14 -12.46
CA ALA A 136 10.17 33.91 -13.25
C ALA A 136 8.87 33.17 -13.03
N ASP A 137 8.08 33.04 -14.10
CA ASP A 137 6.88 32.22 -14.06
C ASP A 137 7.32 30.75 -14.11
N LEU A 138 6.88 30.03 -13.09
CA LEU A 138 6.99 28.59 -13.01
C LEU A 138 5.87 28.04 -13.87
N GLY A 139 5.99 28.10 -15.20
CA GLY A 139 4.90 27.78 -16.13
C GLY A 139 4.02 26.63 -15.64
N GLY A 140 2.84 26.94 -15.11
CA GLY A 140 1.88 25.99 -14.51
C GLY A 140 2.46 24.91 -13.58
N GLY A 141 3.57 25.16 -12.90
CA GLY A 141 4.44 24.13 -12.30
C GLY A 141 4.21 23.79 -10.83
N THR A 142 3.14 24.28 -10.21
CA THR A 142 2.77 23.89 -8.83
C THR A 142 1.51 23.01 -8.88
N GLY A 143 1.70 21.70 -9.13
CA GLY A 143 0.66 20.67 -8.96
C GLY A 143 0.23 19.86 -10.21
N SER A 144 0.91 20.01 -11.35
CA SER A 144 0.42 19.58 -12.67
C SER A 144 1.08 18.28 -13.18
N GLY A 145 0.94 17.17 -12.45
CA GLY A 145 1.24 15.81 -12.95
C GLY A 145 0.09 15.25 -13.77
N SER A 146 0.36 14.40 -14.78
CA SER A 146 -0.73 13.78 -15.57
C SER A 146 -1.42 12.68 -14.78
N CYS A 147 -2.75 12.70 -14.75
CA CYS A 147 -3.57 11.72 -14.06
C CYS A 147 -3.79 10.46 -14.88
N LEU A 148 -3.84 10.61 -16.20
CA LEU A 148 -3.98 9.50 -17.12
C LEU A 148 -2.77 9.54 -18.04
N ALA A 149 -2.03 8.44 -18.13
CA ALA A 149 -0.89 8.35 -19.02
C ALA A 149 -0.84 6.99 -19.71
N SER A 150 -0.58 7.00 -21.02
CA SER A 150 -0.24 5.83 -21.81
C SER A 150 1.22 5.92 -22.24
N LEU A 151 2.06 4.96 -21.84
CA LEU A 151 3.51 4.96 -21.98
C LEU A 151 3.99 4.33 -23.29
N VAL A 152 3.22 3.42 -23.88
CA VAL A 152 3.62 2.66 -25.07
C VAL A 152 2.70 2.97 -26.26
N GLY A 153 1.39 2.87 -26.05
CA GLY A 153 0.40 2.95 -27.11
C GLY A 153 -0.58 4.11 -26.91
N PRO A 154 -1.86 3.92 -27.29
CA PRO A 154 -2.84 5.00 -27.26
C PRO A 154 -3.50 5.14 -25.88
N THR A 155 -4.20 6.26 -25.72
CA THR A 155 -5.26 6.44 -24.71
C THR A 155 -6.58 6.53 -25.47
N ASN A 156 -7.48 5.57 -25.27
CA ASN A 156 -8.79 5.52 -25.91
C ASN A 156 -9.89 5.83 -24.89
N ILE A 157 -10.70 6.84 -25.17
CA ILE A 157 -11.84 7.27 -24.35
C ILE A 157 -13.08 7.33 -25.25
N TYR A 158 -14.00 6.37 -25.16
CA TYR A 158 -15.09 6.28 -26.14
C TYR A 158 -16.43 5.74 -25.63
N GLY A 159 -17.47 5.88 -26.44
CA GLY A 159 -18.83 5.47 -26.08
C GLY A 159 -19.56 6.61 -25.38
N THR A 160 -19.92 6.43 -24.11
CA THR A 160 -20.60 7.45 -23.26
C THR A 160 -19.82 7.71 -21.97
N SER A 161 -18.50 7.47 -22.00
CA SER A 161 -17.63 7.59 -20.84
C SER A 161 -17.45 9.04 -20.40
N ASN A 162 -17.26 9.26 -19.10
CA ASN A 162 -16.99 10.57 -18.52
C ASN A 162 -15.66 10.54 -17.76
N VAL A 163 -14.76 11.48 -18.04
CA VAL A 163 -13.51 11.65 -17.31
C VAL A 163 -13.41 13.10 -16.85
N SER A 164 -13.27 13.32 -15.54
CA SER A 164 -13.14 14.66 -14.97
C SER A 164 -11.95 14.77 -14.03
N GLY A 165 -11.16 15.83 -14.16
CA GLY A 165 -9.93 16.04 -13.39
C GLY A 165 -9.28 17.38 -13.70
N LEU A 166 -9.88 18.48 -13.24
CA LEU A 166 -9.43 19.84 -13.54
C LEU A 166 -8.08 20.23 -12.93
N SER A 167 -7.51 19.40 -12.05
CA SER A 167 -6.19 19.59 -11.44
C SER A 167 -5.06 18.90 -12.21
N CYS A 168 -5.35 18.08 -13.22
CA CYS A 168 -4.34 17.27 -13.92
C CYS A 168 -4.61 17.06 -15.40
N GLY A 169 -3.65 16.46 -16.10
CA GLY A 169 -3.72 16.25 -17.55
C GLY A 169 -3.79 14.79 -17.99
N ILE A 170 -3.97 14.61 -19.29
CA ILE A 170 -3.89 13.33 -20.00
C ILE A 170 -2.63 13.33 -20.87
N ASN A 171 -1.84 12.25 -20.83
CA ASN A 171 -0.74 12.02 -21.74
C ASN A 171 -0.91 10.73 -22.53
N ALA A 172 -0.61 10.77 -23.82
CA ALA A 172 -0.54 9.57 -24.65
C ALA A 172 0.76 9.56 -25.47
N THR A 173 1.55 8.48 -25.37
CA THR A 173 2.76 8.28 -26.17
C THR A 173 2.45 8.26 -27.66
N THR A 174 1.34 7.63 -28.06
CA THR A 174 0.86 7.67 -29.45
C THR A 174 -0.34 8.59 -29.53
N PHE A 175 -1.53 8.06 -29.82
CA PHE A 175 -2.75 8.82 -30.07
C PHE A 175 -3.64 8.92 -28.83
N LEU A 176 -4.40 10.01 -28.76
CA LEU A 176 -5.52 10.15 -27.85
C LEU A 176 -6.80 10.08 -28.69
N TYR A 177 -7.53 8.98 -28.56
CA TYR A 177 -8.79 8.75 -29.28
C TYR A 177 -9.96 9.11 -28.37
N VAL A 178 -10.74 10.14 -28.71
CA VAL A 178 -11.92 10.58 -27.95
C VAL A 178 -13.13 10.63 -28.87
N CYS A 179 -14.04 9.66 -28.73
CA CYS A 179 -15.13 9.45 -29.69
C CYS A 179 -16.44 8.94 -29.08
N GLY A 180 -17.51 8.94 -29.88
CA GLY A 180 -18.87 8.74 -29.36
C GLY A 180 -19.32 9.94 -28.53
N SER A 181 -20.28 9.76 -27.64
CA SER A 181 -20.73 10.79 -26.69
C SER A 181 -19.86 10.85 -25.42
N ALA A 182 -18.55 10.61 -25.53
CA ALA A 182 -17.62 10.72 -24.42
C ALA A 182 -17.49 12.19 -23.96
N ASN A 183 -17.25 12.41 -22.67
CA ASN A 183 -17.03 13.72 -22.09
C ASN A 183 -15.73 13.71 -21.27
N VAL A 184 -14.76 14.53 -21.67
CA VAL A 184 -13.44 14.63 -21.04
C VAL A 184 -13.18 16.07 -20.61
N ALA A 185 -12.96 16.29 -19.32
CA ALA A 185 -12.65 17.60 -18.74
C ALA A 185 -11.41 17.52 -17.85
N VAL A 186 -10.27 17.99 -18.36
CA VAL A 186 -8.96 17.96 -17.69
C VAL A 186 -8.25 19.31 -17.83
N ALA A 187 -7.16 19.52 -17.11
CA ALA A 187 -6.41 20.78 -17.16
C ALA A 187 -5.60 20.96 -18.45
N ARG A 188 -5.06 19.86 -18.99
CA ARG A 188 -4.12 19.87 -20.13
C ARG A 188 -4.03 18.50 -20.78
N VAL A 189 -3.53 18.47 -22.01
CA VAL A 189 -3.39 17.26 -22.81
C VAL A 189 -2.05 17.27 -23.55
N GLY A 190 -1.30 16.18 -23.42
CA GLY A 190 -0.05 15.94 -24.15
C GLY A 190 -0.17 14.70 -25.03
N VAL A 191 0.23 14.79 -26.29
CA VAL A 191 0.16 13.69 -27.25
C VAL A 191 1.47 13.57 -28.04
N GLY A 192 1.89 12.34 -28.35
CA GLY A 192 3.14 12.11 -29.08
C GLY A 192 3.07 12.35 -30.58
N TYR A 193 1.87 12.48 -31.17
CA TYR A 193 1.70 12.75 -32.61
C TYR A 193 1.70 14.24 -32.94
N SER A 194 1.76 14.58 -34.23
CA SER A 194 1.70 15.96 -34.73
C SER A 194 0.28 16.45 -34.94
N MET A 195 0.02 17.74 -34.74
CA MET A 195 -1.30 18.38 -34.95
C MET A 195 -2.01 18.00 -36.27
N GLN A 196 -1.28 17.85 -37.37
CA GLN A 196 -1.84 17.46 -38.68
C GLN A 196 -2.51 16.07 -38.68
N SER A 197 -2.10 15.18 -37.77
CA SER A 197 -2.62 13.83 -37.65
C SER A 197 -3.80 13.72 -36.69
N GLU A 198 -4.28 14.82 -36.09
CA GLU A 198 -5.28 14.81 -35.03
C GLU A 198 -6.71 14.48 -35.49
N ALA A 199 -7.12 15.05 -36.63
CA ALA A 199 -8.51 15.04 -37.08
C ALA A 199 -9.23 13.67 -37.00
N PRO A 200 -8.61 12.51 -37.31
CA PRO A 200 -9.29 11.22 -37.19
C PRO A 200 -9.49 10.72 -35.75
N TYR A 201 -8.87 11.34 -34.73
CA TYR A 201 -8.85 10.80 -33.37
C TYR A 201 -9.80 11.50 -32.39
N ILE A 202 -10.24 12.72 -32.69
CA ILE A 202 -11.19 13.47 -31.86
C ILE A 202 -12.50 13.62 -32.64
N CYS A 203 -13.51 12.81 -32.31
CA CYS A 203 -14.79 12.84 -33.02
C CYS A 203 -15.63 14.07 -32.62
N ASN A 204 -16.37 14.62 -33.59
CA ASN A 204 -17.31 15.73 -33.39
C ASN A 204 -18.47 15.43 -32.41
N THR A 205 -18.73 14.15 -32.12
CA THR A 205 -19.76 13.71 -31.17
C THR A 205 -19.31 13.73 -29.71
N ALA A 206 -18.00 13.84 -29.47
CA ALA A 206 -17.43 13.87 -28.14
C ALA A 206 -17.25 15.31 -27.64
N SER A 207 -17.32 15.48 -26.31
CA SER A 207 -16.99 16.74 -25.64
C SER A 207 -15.62 16.62 -24.99
N MET A 208 -14.74 17.57 -25.28
CA MET A 208 -13.38 17.58 -24.74
C MET A 208 -12.94 18.99 -24.35
N SER A 209 -12.49 19.14 -23.11
CA SER A 209 -11.91 20.36 -22.56
C SER A 209 -10.58 20.04 -21.85
N PRO A 210 -9.47 20.70 -22.22
CA PRO A 210 -9.37 21.69 -23.28
C PRO A 210 -9.53 21.04 -24.66
N GLY A 211 -9.86 21.85 -25.68
CA GLY A 211 -9.97 21.35 -27.06
C GLY A 211 -8.61 21.10 -27.73
N PRO A 212 -8.61 20.41 -28.88
CA PRO A 212 -7.47 20.19 -29.77
C PRO A 212 -6.39 21.28 -29.83
N ALA A 213 -6.78 22.53 -30.11
CA ALA A 213 -5.86 23.65 -30.28
C ALA A 213 -4.98 23.96 -29.06
N SER A 214 -5.34 23.46 -27.88
CA SER A 214 -4.60 23.64 -26.63
C SER A 214 -3.74 22.43 -26.26
N PHE A 215 -3.63 21.41 -27.12
CA PHE A 215 -2.81 20.23 -26.84
C PHE A 215 -1.33 20.54 -27.01
N SER A 216 -0.50 19.85 -26.22
CA SER A 216 0.94 19.77 -26.43
C SER A 216 1.23 18.59 -27.36
N TYR A 217 1.55 18.86 -28.61
CA TYR A 217 1.89 17.84 -29.62
C TYR A 217 3.37 17.47 -29.57
N LYS A 218 3.71 16.27 -30.06
CA LYS A 218 5.05 15.68 -29.99
C LYS A 218 5.62 15.64 -28.56
N ALA A 219 4.73 15.51 -27.58
CA ALA A 219 5.05 15.54 -26.15
C ALA A 219 4.80 14.15 -25.54
N ALA A 220 5.74 13.22 -25.77
CA ALA A 220 5.66 11.89 -25.19
C ALA A 220 5.84 11.94 -23.65
N PRO A 221 5.11 11.12 -22.89
CA PRO A 221 5.27 11.06 -21.44
C PRO A 221 6.62 10.45 -21.04
N THR A 222 7.24 11.03 -20.02
CA THR A 222 8.40 10.45 -19.33
C THR A 222 7.92 9.75 -18.07
N ASP A 223 8.23 8.46 -17.95
CA ASP A 223 7.93 7.67 -16.75
C ASP A 223 8.97 7.94 -15.65
N THR A 224 8.68 8.92 -14.80
CA THR A 224 9.46 9.18 -13.58
C THR A 224 8.99 8.33 -12.40
N ILE A 225 7.87 7.61 -12.53
CA ILE A 225 7.30 6.76 -11.47
C ILE A 225 8.18 5.53 -11.26
N ALA A 226 8.67 4.92 -12.33
CA ALA A 226 9.50 3.72 -12.30
C ALA A 226 10.75 3.85 -11.40
N ALA A 227 11.31 5.06 -11.29
CA ALA A 227 12.50 5.36 -10.50
C ALA A 227 12.21 5.77 -9.05
N SER A 228 10.94 5.92 -8.67
CA SER A 228 10.57 6.26 -7.30
C SER A 228 11.00 5.15 -6.31
N PRO A 229 11.44 5.49 -5.08
CA PRO A 229 11.89 4.49 -4.10
C PRO A 229 10.85 3.41 -3.81
N ASP A 230 9.58 3.78 -3.71
CA ASP A 230 8.48 2.86 -3.44
C ASP A 230 8.30 1.84 -4.58
N MET A 231 8.38 2.29 -5.84
CA MET A 231 8.25 1.39 -7.00
C MET A 231 9.45 0.47 -7.18
N VAL A 232 10.66 0.95 -6.88
CA VAL A 232 11.87 0.13 -6.83
C VAL A 232 11.75 -0.93 -5.75
N ALA A 233 11.25 -0.58 -4.56
CA ALA A 233 11.02 -1.51 -3.47
C ALA A 233 9.97 -2.59 -3.83
N ILE A 234 8.84 -2.19 -4.41
CA ILE A 234 7.81 -3.13 -4.89
C ILE A 234 8.40 -4.11 -5.90
N LYS A 235 9.10 -3.60 -6.93
CA LYS A 235 9.70 -4.45 -7.96
C LYS A 235 10.76 -5.39 -7.38
N SER A 236 11.58 -4.90 -6.46
CA SER A 236 12.59 -5.71 -5.76
C SER A 236 11.96 -6.84 -4.95
N HIS A 237 10.89 -6.55 -4.20
CA HIS A 237 10.16 -7.55 -3.42
C HIS A 237 9.56 -8.62 -4.34
N LEU A 238 8.87 -8.22 -5.41
CA LEU A 238 8.32 -9.16 -6.39
C LEU A 238 9.40 -10.03 -7.03
N LEU A 239 10.54 -9.47 -7.43
CA LEU A 239 11.65 -10.26 -8.00
C LEU A 239 12.24 -11.25 -6.98
N ALA A 240 12.36 -10.86 -5.70
CA ALA A 240 12.81 -11.74 -4.63
C ALA A 240 11.84 -12.91 -4.39
N MET A 241 10.52 -12.69 -4.57
CA MET A 241 9.54 -13.78 -4.54
C MET A 241 9.71 -14.79 -5.68
N GLY A 242 10.33 -14.39 -6.79
CA GLY A 242 10.60 -15.26 -7.94
C GLY A 242 11.86 -16.11 -7.83
N SER A 243 12.90 -15.59 -7.19
CA SER A 243 14.22 -16.24 -7.08
C SER A 243 14.82 -15.99 -5.69
N PRO A 244 14.97 -17.03 -4.84
CA PRO A 244 14.88 -18.47 -5.15
C PRO A 244 13.45 -19.02 -5.25
N GLY A 245 12.43 -18.18 -5.06
CA GLY A 245 11.05 -18.63 -4.97
C GLY A 245 10.60 -18.75 -3.52
N TRP A 246 9.82 -19.80 -3.24
CA TRP A 246 9.31 -20.07 -1.89
C TRP A 246 10.45 -20.37 -0.90
N PRO A 247 10.62 -19.57 0.17
CA PRO A 247 11.80 -19.68 1.04
C PRO A 247 11.64 -20.69 2.18
N TYR A 248 10.45 -21.23 2.43
CA TYR A 248 10.15 -22.03 3.64
C TYR A 248 10.33 -23.54 3.47
N GLY A 249 10.94 -23.98 2.35
CA GLY A 249 11.15 -25.41 2.05
C GLY A 249 9.89 -26.15 1.60
N SER A 250 10.02 -27.46 1.32
CA SER A 250 8.91 -28.32 0.88
C SER A 250 8.44 -29.32 1.94
N THR A 251 9.12 -29.39 3.08
CA THR A 251 8.78 -30.26 4.21
C THR A 251 8.21 -29.43 5.35
N SER A 252 7.15 -29.91 5.99
CA SER A 252 6.61 -29.23 7.17
C SER A 252 7.70 -29.05 8.24
N PRO A 253 7.78 -27.89 8.89
CA PRO A 253 8.80 -27.60 9.90
C PRO A 253 8.69 -28.45 11.18
N ARG A 254 7.57 -29.15 11.39
CA ARG A 254 7.36 -30.01 12.56
C ARG A 254 6.80 -31.36 12.16
N SER A 255 7.48 -32.45 12.49
CA SER A 255 7.02 -33.81 12.21
C SER A 255 6.10 -34.36 13.30
N LEU A 256 5.29 -35.36 12.95
CA LEU A 256 4.54 -36.15 13.92
C LEU A 256 5.48 -36.95 14.83
N MET A 257 5.08 -37.12 16.08
CA MET A 257 5.71 -38.06 17.00
C MET A 257 5.19 -39.47 16.74
N ASN A 258 6.09 -40.45 16.72
CA ASN A 258 5.73 -41.87 16.52
C ASN A 258 6.45 -42.80 17.53
N PRO A 259 6.23 -42.62 18.84
CA PRO A 259 6.82 -43.50 19.85
C PRO A 259 6.30 -44.94 19.70
N ALA A 260 7.14 -45.88 20.12
CA ALA A 260 6.79 -47.29 20.17
C ALA A 260 5.74 -47.54 21.27
N VAL A 261 4.86 -48.50 21.02
CA VAL A 261 3.77 -48.85 21.94
C VAL A 261 3.78 -50.35 22.12
N THR A 262 3.77 -50.79 23.38
CA THR A 262 3.67 -52.23 23.72
C THR A 262 2.26 -52.55 24.19
N ALA A 263 1.76 -53.73 23.81
CA ALA A 263 0.44 -54.20 24.24
C ALA A 263 0.31 -54.23 25.77
N GLY A 264 -0.85 -53.79 26.25
CA GLY A 264 -1.23 -53.82 27.67
C GLY A 264 -2.45 -54.71 27.93
N THR A 265 -3.10 -54.49 29.08
CA THR A 265 -4.34 -55.17 29.47
C THR A 265 -5.57 -54.28 29.28
N ASP A 266 -6.70 -54.90 28.94
CA ASP A 266 -7.98 -54.20 28.84
C ASP A 266 -8.51 -53.86 30.23
N MET A 267 -9.04 -52.64 30.40
CA MET A 267 -9.58 -52.14 31.65
C MET A 267 -10.95 -51.49 31.41
N THR A 268 -11.90 -51.77 32.31
CA THR A 268 -13.23 -51.16 32.30
C THR A 268 -13.47 -50.45 33.62
N TYR A 269 -13.87 -49.18 33.56
CA TYR A 269 -14.16 -48.33 34.70
C TYR A 269 -15.67 -47.97 34.68
N PRO A 270 -16.50 -48.65 35.48
CA PRO A 270 -17.94 -48.41 35.54
C PRO A 270 -18.28 -47.06 36.21
N ALA A 271 -19.53 -46.62 36.06
CA ALA A 271 -20.02 -45.36 36.62
C ALA A 271 -19.65 -45.18 38.10
N GLY A 272 -19.11 -44.00 38.43
CA GLY A 272 -18.69 -43.63 39.79
C GLY A 272 -17.30 -44.10 40.19
N THR A 273 -16.54 -44.74 39.30
CA THR A 273 -15.18 -45.20 39.64
C THR A 273 -14.22 -44.02 39.83
N ILE A 274 -13.41 -44.09 40.89
CA ILE A 274 -12.25 -43.20 41.11
C ILE A 274 -11.01 -44.08 41.16
N ALA A 275 -10.06 -43.87 40.24
CA ALA A 275 -8.86 -44.72 40.17
C ALA A 275 -7.60 -43.94 39.78
N THR A 276 -6.45 -44.39 40.30
CA THR A 276 -5.13 -43.88 39.93
C THR A 276 -4.43 -44.89 39.02
N LEU A 277 -4.00 -44.43 37.85
CA LEU A 277 -3.36 -45.20 36.79
C LEU A 277 -1.87 -44.87 36.77
N SER A 278 -1.01 -45.86 37.07
CA SER A 278 0.42 -45.67 37.17
C SER A 278 1.11 -45.68 35.79
N GLN A 279 2.15 -44.86 35.63
CA GLN A 279 2.94 -44.78 34.40
C GLN A 279 3.54 -46.14 33.96
N GLY A 280 3.94 -46.98 34.93
CA GLY A 280 4.55 -48.28 34.66
C GLY A 280 3.57 -49.35 34.16
N THR A 281 2.27 -49.11 34.27
CA THR A 281 1.24 -50.04 33.82
C THR A 281 1.01 -49.87 32.32
N ARG A 282 0.93 -50.99 31.58
CA ARG A 282 0.59 -51.00 30.16
C ARG A 282 -0.90 -51.22 30.01
N TYR A 283 -1.58 -50.27 29.37
CA TYR A 283 -3.01 -50.35 29.11
C TYR A 283 -3.27 -50.77 27.65
N ARG A 284 -4.33 -51.52 27.39
CA ARG A 284 -4.82 -51.81 26.03
C ARG A 284 -6.09 -51.02 25.76
N ASN A 285 -7.28 -51.60 25.89
CA ASN A 285 -8.52 -50.87 25.74
C ASN A 285 -8.98 -50.31 27.09
N LEU A 286 -9.37 -49.03 27.11
CA LEU A 286 -9.96 -48.36 28.26
C LEU A 286 -11.41 -48.03 27.95
N GLN A 287 -12.35 -48.68 28.64
CA GLN A 287 -13.76 -48.32 28.59
C GLN A 287 -14.12 -47.57 29.88
N ILE A 288 -14.49 -46.30 29.75
CA ILE A 288 -14.70 -45.40 30.88
C ILE A 288 -16.13 -44.87 30.82
N THR A 289 -16.89 -45.09 31.89
CA THR A 289 -18.26 -44.59 32.02
C THR A 289 -18.36 -43.77 33.27
N SER A 290 -18.74 -42.50 33.16
CA SER A 290 -18.98 -41.56 34.27
C SER A 290 -17.98 -41.69 35.44
N SER A 291 -16.67 -41.62 35.16
CA SER A 291 -15.60 -41.94 36.12
C SER A 291 -14.53 -40.86 36.21
N THR A 292 -13.78 -40.83 37.32
CA THR A 292 -12.63 -39.95 37.54
C THR A 292 -11.34 -40.76 37.60
N LEU A 293 -10.46 -40.57 36.62
CA LEU A 293 -9.18 -41.29 36.53
C LEU A 293 -8.00 -40.32 36.65
N THR A 294 -6.97 -40.69 37.41
CA THR A 294 -5.74 -39.89 37.56
C THR A 294 -4.54 -40.66 37.03
N PHE A 295 -3.88 -40.18 35.98
CA PHE A 295 -2.66 -40.73 35.42
C PHE A 295 -1.43 -40.09 36.09
N THR A 296 -0.62 -40.89 36.78
CA THR A 296 0.50 -40.36 37.60
C THR A 296 1.65 -39.79 36.78
N GLY A 297 1.77 -40.15 35.50
CA GLY A 297 2.89 -39.74 34.65
C GLY A 297 4.26 -40.13 35.23
N ASN A 298 5.33 -39.58 34.66
CA ASN A 298 6.70 -39.71 35.19
C ASN A 298 7.07 -38.55 36.14
N GLY A 299 6.15 -37.59 36.33
CA GLY A 299 6.37 -36.40 37.17
C GLY A 299 7.23 -35.30 36.52
N VAL A 300 7.67 -35.47 35.28
CA VAL A 300 8.57 -34.53 34.57
C VAL A 300 8.03 -34.25 33.16
N ALA A 301 8.24 -33.04 32.64
CA ALA A 301 7.86 -32.75 31.26
C ALA A 301 8.61 -33.68 30.27
N ASP A 302 7.89 -34.33 29.36
CA ASP A 302 8.47 -35.21 28.33
C ASP A 302 8.02 -34.77 26.93
N PRO A 303 8.54 -33.64 26.42
CA PRO A 303 8.09 -33.05 25.16
C PRO A 303 8.50 -33.86 23.92
N THR A 304 9.41 -34.83 24.07
CA THR A 304 9.87 -35.72 23.00
C THR A 304 9.25 -37.11 23.08
N CYS A 305 8.45 -37.39 24.12
CA CYS A 305 7.86 -38.69 24.37
C CYS A 305 8.88 -39.84 24.45
N ALA A 306 9.97 -39.62 25.19
CA ALA A 306 11.01 -40.62 25.39
C ALA A 306 10.58 -41.73 26.36
N THR A 307 9.74 -41.40 27.35
CA THR A 307 9.29 -42.32 28.43
C THR A 307 7.76 -42.32 28.60
N PRO A 308 7.00 -42.66 27.54
CA PRO A 308 5.55 -42.46 27.54
C PRO A 308 4.81 -43.42 28.46
N THR A 309 3.73 -42.94 29.07
CA THR A 309 2.62 -43.79 29.53
C THR A 309 1.87 -44.26 28.28
N THR A 310 1.73 -45.56 28.09
CA THR A 310 1.20 -46.13 26.83
C THR A 310 -0.16 -46.79 27.00
N ILE A 311 -1.08 -46.43 26.09
CA ILE A 311 -2.40 -47.02 25.92
C ILE A 311 -2.42 -47.61 24.50
N SER A 312 -2.27 -48.93 24.43
CA SER A 312 -2.08 -49.66 23.17
C SER A 312 -3.35 -49.92 22.37
N GLY A 313 -4.51 -49.76 22.98
CA GLY A 313 -5.83 -49.90 22.36
C GLY A 313 -6.62 -48.60 22.41
N ASN A 314 -7.95 -48.75 22.43
CA ASN A 314 -8.89 -47.64 22.29
C ASN A 314 -9.27 -47.03 23.65
N ILE A 315 -9.60 -45.74 23.67
CA ILE A 315 -10.26 -45.08 24.80
C ILE A 315 -11.69 -44.77 24.40
N VAL A 316 -12.65 -45.41 25.07
CA VAL A 316 -14.08 -45.24 24.83
C VAL A 316 -14.71 -44.57 26.05
N LEU A 317 -15.29 -43.39 25.84
CA LEU A 317 -15.79 -42.51 26.89
C LEU A 317 -17.31 -42.41 26.80
N ASN A 318 -17.98 -42.69 27.93
CA ASN A 318 -19.43 -42.60 28.08
C ASN A 318 -19.78 -41.76 29.32
N GLY A 319 -20.89 -41.03 29.28
CA GLY A 319 -21.35 -40.22 30.40
C GLY A 319 -20.37 -39.10 30.79
N ASN A 320 -20.25 -38.82 32.09
CA ASN A 320 -19.49 -37.67 32.61
C ASN A 320 -18.14 -38.11 33.19
N SER A 321 -17.07 -38.02 32.41
CA SER A 321 -15.75 -38.55 32.83
C SER A 321 -14.69 -37.45 32.94
N THR A 322 -13.84 -37.54 33.96
CA THR A 322 -12.68 -36.66 34.16
C THR A 322 -11.40 -37.47 34.19
N LEU A 323 -10.45 -37.15 33.31
CA LEU A 323 -9.16 -37.79 33.22
C LEU A 323 -8.08 -36.75 33.55
N THR A 324 -7.42 -36.89 34.69
CA THR A 324 -6.37 -35.95 35.14
C THR A 324 -4.99 -36.51 34.83
N PHE A 325 -4.11 -35.71 34.24
CA PHE A 325 -2.78 -36.11 33.77
C PHE A 325 -1.70 -35.29 34.48
N ALA A 326 -0.77 -35.96 35.16
CA ALA A 326 0.44 -35.32 35.68
C ALA A 326 1.43 -34.96 34.55
N SER A 327 2.60 -34.43 34.90
CA SER A 327 3.66 -34.18 33.92
C SER A 327 4.13 -35.49 33.27
N GLY A 328 4.31 -35.47 31.95
CA GLY A 328 4.81 -36.60 31.18
C GLY A 328 4.29 -36.64 29.74
N CYS A 329 4.55 -37.76 29.07
CA CYS A 329 3.98 -38.06 27.76
C CYS A 329 2.96 -39.21 27.84
N TYR A 330 1.86 -39.06 27.11
CA TYR A 330 0.75 -40.02 27.03
C TYR A 330 0.51 -40.41 25.57
N VAL A 331 0.70 -41.69 25.26
CA VAL A 331 0.57 -42.22 23.89
C VAL A 331 -0.63 -43.12 23.81
N VAL A 332 -1.59 -42.77 22.94
CA VAL A 332 -2.77 -43.58 22.61
C VAL A 332 -2.58 -44.13 21.19
N ALA A 333 -2.39 -45.44 21.08
CA ALA A 333 -2.20 -46.09 19.80
C ALA A 333 -3.51 -46.37 19.06
N GLY A 334 -4.59 -46.67 19.79
CA GLY A 334 -5.93 -46.79 19.24
C GLY A 334 -6.63 -45.43 19.11
N TYR A 335 -7.94 -45.47 18.87
CA TYR A 335 -8.75 -44.26 18.76
C TYR A 335 -9.27 -43.80 20.12
N VAL A 336 -9.61 -42.50 20.20
CA VAL A 336 -10.33 -41.92 21.34
C VAL A 336 -11.73 -41.52 20.87
N THR A 337 -12.77 -41.96 21.56
CA THR A 337 -14.15 -41.65 21.17
C THR A 337 -15.01 -41.35 22.38
N ALA A 338 -15.66 -40.18 22.37
CA ALA A 338 -16.74 -39.83 23.28
C ALA A 338 -18.09 -40.06 22.60
N HIS A 339 -18.88 -40.99 23.11
CA HIS A 339 -20.16 -41.38 22.50
C HIS A 339 -21.32 -40.47 22.91
N GLY A 340 -22.22 -40.20 21.95
CA GLY A 340 -23.45 -39.47 22.20
C GLY A 340 -23.20 -38.14 22.92
N GLY A 341 -23.98 -37.88 23.97
CA GLY A 341 -23.86 -36.68 24.82
C GLY A 341 -22.83 -36.78 25.95
N ALA A 342 -21.79 -37.62 25.82
CA ALA A 342 -20.76 -37.74 26.86
C ALA A 342 -20.06 -36.38 27.13
N ASN A 343 -19.85 -36.05 28.40
CA ASN A 343 -19.09 -34.88 28.83
C ASN A 343 -17.76 -35.35 29.40
N THR A 344 -16.68 -35.19 28.63
CA THR A 344 -15.33 -35.62 29.00
C THR A 344 -14.40 -34.44 29.20
N VAL A 345 -13.73 -34.43 30.35
CA VAL A 345 -12.67 -33.46 30.66
C VAL A 345 -11.35 -34.19 30.79
N PHE A 346 -10.41 -33.93 29.88
CA PHE A 346 -9.00 -34.19 30.08
C PHE A 346 -8.41 -32.96 30.79
N ALA A 347 -7.84 -33.15 31.97
CA ALA A 347 -7.27 -32.08 32.79
C ALA A 347 -5.78 -32.32 33.00
N ALA A 348 -4.97 -31.27 32.93
CA ALA A 348 -3.61 -31.33 33.46
C ALA A 348 -3.69 -31.15 34.99
N ALA A 349 -2.90 -31.92 35.75
CA ALA A 349 -2.72 -31.65 37.16
C ALA A 349 -2.11 -30.24 37.36
N PRO A 350 -2.34 -29.57 38.50
CA PRO A 350 -1.81 -28.23 38.73
C PRO A 350 -0.28 -28.17 38.50
N GLY A 351 0.17 -27.28 37.61
CA GLY A 351 1.59 -27.13 37.24
C GLY A 351 2.15 -28.24 36.35
N ALA A 352 1.34 -29.20 35.91
CA ALA A 352 1.79 -30.28 35.06
C ALA A 352 2.04 -29.81 33.62
N THR A 353 3.06 -30.38 32.98
CA THR A 353 3.33 -30.22 31.55
C THR A 353 3.14 -31.57 30.85
N ALA A 354 2.05 -31.69 30.09
CA ALA A 354 1.70 -32.92 29.39
C ALA A 354 2.01 -32.84 27.89
N THR A 355 2.35 -33.99 27.31
CA THR A 355 2.40 -34.20 25.86
C THR A 355 1.50 -35.37 25.49
N PHE A 356 0.57 -35.17 24.56
CA PHE A 356 -0.34 -36.19 24.07
C PHE A 356 0.03 -36.61 22.65
N VAL A 357 0.15 -37.92 22.43
CA VAL A 357 0.35 -38.51 21.11
C VAL A 357 -0.81 -39.44 20.79
N PHE A 358 -1.61 -39.07 19.81
CA PHE A 358 -2.73 -39.88 19.32
C PHE A 358 -2.35 -40.45 17.96
N LYS A 359 -2.19 -41.78 17.86
CA LYS A 359 -1.74 -42.43 16.62
C LYS A 359 -2.89 -42.72 15.64
N GLN A 360 -4.13 -42.58 16.09
CA GLN A 360 -5.36 -42.74 15.30
C GLN A 360 -6.27 -41.52 15.48
N TYR A 361 -7.55 -41.65 15.13
CA TYR A 361 -8.52 -40.56 15.19
C TYR A 361 -9.03 -40.29 16.61
N ILE A 362 -9.45 -39.04 16.82
CA ILE A 362 -10.19 -38.57 17.99
C ILE A 362 -11.57 -38.15 17.50
N THR A 363 -12.62 -38.67 18.13
CA THR A 363 -14.00 -38.36 17.76
C THR A 363 -14.80 -37.93 18.97
N ASN A 364 -15.45 -36.76 18.87
CA ASN A 364 -16.47 -36.30 19.79
C ASN A 364 -17.85 -36.44 19.13
N GLY A 365 -18.79 -37.07 19.85
CA GLY A 365 -20.20 -37.10 19.49
C GLY A 365 -20.89 -35.77 19.79
N SER A 366 -22.18 -35.80 20.12
CA SER A 366 -22.99 -34.61 20.43
C SER A 366 -22.70 -33.97 21.79
N GLY A 367 -21.76 -34.53 22.57
CA GLY A 367 -21.39 -34.06 23.90
C GLY A 367 -20.22 -33.08 23.91
N THR A 368 -19.54 -32.99 25.05
CA THR A 368 -18.39 -32.08 25.24
C THR A 368 -17.12 -32.89 25.47
N MET A 369 -16.03 -32.52 24.80
CA MET A 369 -14.69 -33.03 25.05
C MET A 369 -13.72 -31.86 25.21
N THR A 370 -13.17 -31.67 26.40
CA THR A 370 -12.15 -30.65 26.67
C THR A 370 -10.79 -31.31 26.87
N LEU A 371 -9.77 -30.83 26.19
CA LEU A 371 -8.37 -31.21 26.35
C LEU A 371 -7.57 -30.03 26.93
N PRO A 372 -6.60 -30.26 27.83
CA PRO A 372 -5.97 -29.21 28.61
C PRO A 372 -4.91 -28.45 27.81
N ASP A 373 -4.18 -27.53 28.45
CA ASP A 373 -2.97 -26.97 27.85
C ASP A 373 -1.90 -28.06 27.78
N ALA A 374 -1.41 -28.36 26.57
CA ALA A 374 -0.45 -29.43 26.32
C ALA A 374 0.15 -29.35 24.91
N ASN A 375 1.20 -30.14 24.68
CA ASN A 375 1.66 -30.43 23.32
C ASN A 375 0.89 -31.62 22.74
N TYR A 376 0.45 -31.49 21.49
CA TYR A 376 -0.37 -32.48 20.80
C TYR A 376 0.31 -32.95 19.51
N SER A 377 0.42 -34.26 19.34
CA SER A 377 0.78 -34.91 18.08
C SER A 377 -0.31 -35.91 17.70
N ILE A 378 -1.13 -35.57 16.72
CA ILE A 378 -2.32 -36.32 16.32
C ILE A 378 -2.12 -36.82 14.89
N ALA A 379 -1.90 -38.12 14.73
CA ALA A 379 -1.67 -38.71 13.42
C ALA A 379 -2.97 -38.96 12.63
N GLY A 380 -4.08 -39.26 13.31
CA GLY A 380 -5.39 -39.49 12.68
C GLY A 380 -6.28 -38.24 12.62
N ASN A 381 -7.53 -38.43 12.18
CA ASN A 381 -8.49 -37.32 12.06
C ASN A 381 -8.96 -36.82 13.43
N VAL A 382 -9.23 -35.52 13.52
CA VAL A 382 -9.98 -34.91 14.64
C VAL A 382 -11.39 -34.62 14.17
N ASN A 383 -12.37 -35.34 14.71
CA ASN A 383 -13.77 -35.25 14.29
C ASN A 383 -14.66 -34.74 15.42
N ASN A 384 -15.33 -33.61 15.20
CA ASN A 384 -16.41 -33.12 16.06
C ASN A 384 -17.74 -33.26 15.32
N ASN A 385 -18.63 -34.09 15.88
CA ASN A 385 -19.85 -34.54 15.19
C ASN A 385 -21.12 -34.15 15.94
N ASN A 386 -22.25 -34.10 15.21
CA ASN A 386 -23.61 -34.08 15.78
C ASN A 386 -23.87 -32.95 16.82
N GLY A 387 -23.33 -31.75 16.60
CA GLY A 387 -23.53 -30.60 17.47
C GLY A 387 -22.60 -30.54 18.68
N GLY A 388 -21.61 -31.44 18.77
CA GLY A 388 -20.70 -31.52 19.91
C GLY A 388 -19.83 -30.28 20.12
N THR A 389 -19.23 -30.18 21.30
CA THR A 389 -18.22 -29.17 21.64
C THR A 389 -16.88 -29.84 21.95
N MET A 390 -15.88 -29.63 21.11
CA MET A 390 -14.54 -30.16 21.31
C MET A 390 -13.54 -29.01 21.43
N LEU A 391 -12.82 -28.92 22.55
CA LEU A 391 -11.92 -27.81 22.86
C LEU A 391 -10.54 -28.34 23.21
N PHE A 392 -9.50 -27.88 22.53
CA PHE A 392 -8.11 -28.10 22.89
C PHE A 392 -7.57 -26.85 23.56
N GLY A 393 -6.87 -26.98 24.69
CA GLY A 393 -6.16 -25.89 25.35
C GLY A 393 -4.95 -25.39 24.55
N ASP A 394 -4.13 -24.57 25.19
CA ASP A 394 -2.93 -23.94 24.62
C ASP A 394 -1.79 -24.95 24.40
N GLY A 395 -0.76 -24.56 23.65
CA GLY A 395 0.44 -25.36 23.35
C GLY A 395 0.60 -25.74 21.87
N VAL A 396 1.60 -26.54 21.55
CA VAL A 396 1.89 -26.92 20.15
C VAL A 396 0.90 -27.98 19.67
N LYS A 397 0.34 -27.84 18.46
CA LYS A 397 -0.50 -28.89 17.86
C LYS A 397 0.04 -29.31 16.49
N VAL A 398 0.28 -30.62 16.33
CA VAL A 398 0.72 -31.24 15.08
C VAL A 398 -0.33 -32.25 14.63
N PHE A 399 -0.89 -32.07 13.44
CA PHE A 399 -1.91 -32.90 12.84
C PHE A 399 -1.33 -33.60 11.61
N GLY A 400 -1.57 -34.91 11.50
CA GLY A 400 -1.14 -35.74 10.38
C GLY A 400 -2.22 -36.02 9.35
N ALA A 401 -3.47 -35.69 9.68
CA ALA A 401 -4.65 -35.96 8.87
C ALA A 401 -5.67 -34.83 9.01
N GLY A 402 -6.93 -35.09 8.64
CA GLY A 402 -7.97 -34.07 8.55
C GLY A 402 -8.50 -33.58 9.90
N ILE A 403 -8.99 -32.35 9.89
CA ILE A 403 -9.74 -31.75 11.00
C ILE A 403 -11.15 -31.51 10.49
N VAL A 404 -12.14 -32.16 11.10
CA VAL A 404 -13.53 -32.15 10.62
C VAL A 404 -14.45 -31.70 11.74
N ASN A 405 -15.14 -30.59 11.51
CA ASN A 405 -16.25 -30.14 12.35
C ASN A 405 -17.52 -30.18 11.50
N THR A 406 -18.47 -31.06 11.80
CA THR A 406 -19.69 -31.19 10.99
C THR A 406 -20.71 -30.14 11.40
N THR A 407 -21.30 -30.29 12.58
CA THR A 407 -22.19 -29.35 13.24
C THR A 407 -21.70 -29.27 14.69
N GLY A 408 -21.54 -28.08 15.27
CA GLY A 408 -20.99 -27.90 16.62
C GLY A 408 -19.79 -26.96 16.72
N THR A 409 -19.09 -27.00 17.85
CA THR A 409 -17.98 -26.08 18.18
C THR A 409 -16.67 -26.86 18.29
N LEU A 410 -15.69 -26.56 17.44
CA LEU A 410 -14.33 -27.08 17.53
C LEU A 410 -13.34 -25.94 17.76
N GLY A 411 -12.70 -25.91 18.91
CA GLY A 411 -11.75 -24.86 19.28
C GLY A 411 -10.36 -25.41 19.55
N PHE A 412 -9.34 -24.69 19.09
CA PHE A 412 -7.95 -24.89 19.46
C PHE A 412 -7.42 -23.63 20.13
N GLY A 413 -6.83 -23.77 21.30
CA GLY A 413 -6.17 -22.68 22.04
C GLY A 413 -4.95 -22.12 21.30
N THR A 414 -4.29 -21.19 21.97
CA THR A 414 -3.08 -20.51 21.48
C THR A 414 -1.89 -21.47 21.35
N GLY A 415 -1.05 -21.22 20.36
CA GLY A 415 0.17 -21.96 20.08
C GLY A 415 0.30 -22.26 18.59
N PRO A 416 1.47 -22.73 18.14
CA PRO A 416 1.66 -23.02 16.73
C PRO A 416 0.86 -24.26 16.32
N HIS A 417 0.23 -24.18 15.14
CA HIS A 417 -0.58 -25.23 14.54
C HIS A 417 0.10 -25.76 13.28
N TYR A 418 0.42 -27.05 13.23
CA TYR A 418 1.05 -27.70 12.08
C TYR A 418 0.09 -28.74 11.51
N VAL A 419 -0.42 -28.52 10.31
CA VAL A 419 -1.29 -29.46 9.59
C VAL A 419 -0.50 -30.07 8.44
N ASN A 420 0.07 -31.24 8.71
CA ASN A 420 1.00 -31.96 7.84
C ASN A 420 0.24 -32.89 6.89
N GLY A 421 -0.47 -32.28 5.95
CA GLY A 421 -1.42 -32.98 5.09
C GLY A 421 -2.79 -33.13 5.74
N GLY A 422 -3.76 -33.57 4.95
CA GLY A 422 -5.16 -33.63 5.35
C GLY A 422 -5.95 -32.36 5.05
N THR A 423 -7.28 -32.44 5.19
CA THR A 423 -8.18 -31.33 4.88
C THR A 423 -8.83 -30.82 6.17
N ILE A 424 -8.86 -29.49 6.33
CA ILE A 424 -9.63 -28.84 7.38
C ILE A 424 -11.02 -28.54 6.82
N THR A 425 -12.05 -29.15 7.39
CA THR A 425 -13.43 -29.00 6.93
C THR A 425 -14.32 -28.51 8.06
N ASN A 426 -14.99 -27.40 7.83
CA ASN A 426 -16.07 -26.92 8.68
C ASN A 426 -17.39 -27.00 7.90
N GLY A 427 -18.34 -27.76 8.45
CA GLY A 427 -19.73 -27.84 8.01
C GLY A 427 -20.50 -26.64 8.55
N THR A 428 -21.65 -26.87 9.20
CA THR A 428 -22.51 -25.84 9.84
C THR A 428 -22.12 -25.64 11.30
N GLY A 429 -20.83 -25.63 11.58
CA GLY A 429 -20.30 -25.47 12.92
C GLY A 429 -19.40 -24.26 13.05
N THR A 430 -18.94 -23.97 14.26
CA THR A 430 -17.91 -22.96 14.50
C THR A 430 -16.56 -23.64 14.71
N MET A 431 -15.54 -23.21 13.97
CA MET A 431 -14.17 -23.66 14.16
C MET A 431 -13.28 -22.46 14.53
N THR A 432 -12.53 -22.57 15.61
CA THR A 432 -11.61 -21.51 16.05
C THR A 432 -10.20 -22.05 16.27
N PHE A 433 -9.22 -21.32 15.76
CA PHE A 433 -7.81 -21.50 16.09
C PHE A 433 -7.35 -20.24 16.83
N GLY A 434 -6.66 -20.41 17.96
CA GLY A 434 -6.13 -19.32 18.76
C GLY A 434 -5.01 -18.55 18.06
N ASN A 435 -4.29 -17.74 18.83
CA ASN A 435 -3.11 -17.05 18.31
C ASN A 435 -1.95 -18.04 18.13
N GLY A 436 -1.07 -17.78 17.17
CA GLY A 436 0.10 -18.61 16.91
C GLY A 436 0.30 -18.83 15.42
N ASP A 437 1.52 -19.22 15.05
CA ASP A 437 1.83 -19.52 13.67
C ASP A 437 1.01 -20.71 13.17
N PHE A 438 0.51 -20.60 11.95
CA PHE A 438 -0.35 -21.59 11.33
C PHE A 438 0.30 -22.12 10.06
N TYR A 439 0.54 -23.43 10.01
CA TYR A 439 1.18 -24.12 8.89
C TYR A 439 0.19 -25.13 8.29
N LEU A 440 -0.25 -24.89 7.05
CA LEU A 440 -0.99 -25.85 6.25
C LEU A 440 -0.07 -26.39 5.14
N TRP A 441 0.31 -27.66 5.25
CA TRP A 441 1.33 -28.26 4.40
C TRP A 441 0.75 -29.38 3.55
N GLY A 442 0.43 -29.09 2.29
CA GLY A 442 -0.16 -30.04 1.32
C GLY A 442 -1.66 -30.30 1.49
N GLY A 443 -2.28 -29.71 2.51
CA GLY A 443 -3.70 -29.82 2.81
C GLY A 443 -4.56 -28.70 2.20
N SER A 444 -5.88 -28.90 2.16
CA SER A 444 -6.83 -27.82 1.80
C SER A 444 -7.67 -27.42 3.01
N MET A 445 -8.24 -26.23 2.98
CA MET A 445 -9.22 -25.80 3.99
C MET A 445 -10.54 -25.44 3.32
N SER A 446 -11.65 -25.83 3.92
CA SER A 446 -12.99 -25.62 3.39
C SER A 446 -13.95 -25.22 4.49
N ASN A 447 -14.43 -23.98 4.44
CA ASN A 447 -15.64 -23.57 5.14
C ASN A 447 -16.83 -23.78 4.20
N SER A 448 -17.52 -24.90 4.39
CA SER A 448 -18.45 -25.44 3.38
C SER A 448 -19.88 -24.91 3.51
N SER A 449 -20.24 -24.27 4.63
CA SER A 449 -21.61 -23.84 4.90
C SER A 449 -21.69 -22.49 5.65
N SER A 450 -22.85 -22.12 6.17
CA SER A 450 -23.20 -20.77 6.68
C SER A 450 -22.45 -20.28 7.91
N ASP A 451 -21.73 -21.14 8.63
CA ASP A 451 -21.09 -20.76 9.90
C ASP A 451 -19.64 -20.29 9.73
N SER A 452 -18.92 -20.14 10.84
CA SER A 452 -17.65 -19.41 10.88
C SER A 452 -16.43 -20.28 11.18
N MET A 453 -15.36 -20.04 10.44
CA MET A 453 -14.00 -20.47 10.73
C MET A 453 -13.16 -19.24 11.07
N ARG A 454 -12.53 -19.21 12.25
CA ARG A 454 -11.75 -18.07 12.72
C ARG A 454 -10.35 -18.50 13.14
N TYR A 455 -9.37 -17.70 12.77
CA TYR A 455 -7.97 -17.85 13.16
C TYR A 455 -7.54 -16.60 13.93
N GLY A 456 -6.78 -16.79 14.99
CA GLY A 456 -6.15 -15.70 15.74
C GLY A 456 -5.04 -15.00 14.95
N ASN A 457 -4.22 -14.22 15.65
CA ASN A 457 -3.06 -13.56 15.07
C ASN A 457 -1.88 -14.53 14.99
N GLY A 458 -1.08 -14.43 13.93
CA GLY A 458 0.12 -15.25 13.75
C GLY A 458 0.63 -15.21 12.33
N THR A 459 1.74 -15.89 12.07
CA THR A 459 2.22 -16.06 10.70
C THR A 459 1.53 -17.24 10.05
N PHE A 460 0.99 -17.07 8.84
CA PHE A 460 0.27 -18.11 8.12
C PHE A 460 1.09 -18.61 6.92
N TYR A 461 1.29 -19.92 6.86
CA TYR A 461 2.00 -20.60 5.77
C TYR A 461 1.09 -21.62 5.11
N PHE A 462 0.80 -21.41 3.84
CA PHE A 462 -0.01 -22.31 3.01
C PHE A 462 0.87 -22.88 1.90
N TYR A 463 1.43 -24.07 2.15
CA TYR A 463 2.25 -24.77 1.18
C TYR A 463 1.39 -25.76 0.40
N GLY A 464 0.99 -25.39 -0.82
CA GLY A 464 0.03 -26.15 -1.61
C GLY A 464 -1.40 -26.10 -1.07
N GLY A 465 -2.33 -26.77 -1.77
CA GLY A 465 -3.73 -26.84 -1.41
C GLY A 465 -4.54 -25.58 -1.72
N THR A 466 -5.82 -25.54 -1.35
CA THR A 466 -6.69 -24.39 -1.64
C THR A 466 -7.49 -23.99 -0.42
N VAL A 467 -7.63 -22.68 -0.23
CA VAL A 467 -8.50 -22.07 0.77
C VAL A 467 -9.86 -21.84 0.13
N TYR A 468 -10.84 -22.66 0.50
CA TYR A 468 -12.21 -22.57 0.05
C TYR A 468 -13.10 -21.94 1.13
N ASN A 469 -13.84 -20.91 0.75
CA ASN A 469 -14.95 -20.40 1.54
C ASN A 469 -16.21 -20.44 0.67
N VAL A 470 -17.04 -21.47 0.86
CA VAL A 470 -18.24 -21.70 0.03
C VAL A 470 -19.39 -20.81 0.50
N SER A 471 -19.59 -20.74 1.81
CA SER A 471 -20.57 -19.88 2.48
C SER A 471 -20.06 -19.53 3.88
N GLY A 472 -20.78 -18.68 4.61
CA GLY A 472 -20.44 -18.33 5.98
C GLY A 472 -19.25 -17.39 6.10
N SER A 473 -18.55 -17.41 7.24
CA SER A 473 -17.53 -16.43 7.60
C SER A 473 -16.15 -17.06 7.81
N LEU A 474 -15.18 -16.69 6.98
CA LEU A 474 -13.77 -17.06 7.17
C LEU A 474 -13.00 -15.82 7.62
N VAL A 475 -12.46 -15.86 8.83
CA VAL A 475 -11.72 -14.72 9.41
C VAL A 475 -10.33 -15.16 9.78
N PHE A 476 -9.33 -14.53 9.18
CA PHE A 476 -7.95 -14.59 9.64
C PHE A 476 -7.63 -13.34 10.45
N GLY A 477 -6.95 -13.52 11.59
CA GLY A 477 -6.38 -12.43 12.36
C GLY A 477 -5.24 -11.71 11.62
N ASN A 478 -4.41 -10.98 12.36
CA ASN A 478 -3.26 -10.30 11.77
C ASN A 478 -2.20 -11.31 11.33
N GLY A 479 -1.66 -11.09 10.13
CA GLY A 479 -0.65 -11.92 9.46
C GLY A 479 0.80 -11.56 9.84
N PRO A 480 1.79 -11.99 9.02
CA PRO A 480 1.71 -12.12 7.56
C PRO A 480 1.18 -13.47 7.03
N PHE A 481 0.88 -13.52 5.72
CA PHE A 481 0.33 -14.67 5.01
C PHE A 481 1.17 -15.03 3.79
N TYR A 482 1.55 -16.30 3.68
CA TYR A 482 2.40 -16.80 2.61
C TYR A 482 1.74 -18.01 1.93
N PHE A 483 1.57 -17.94 0.61
CA PHE A 483 0.98 -19.00 -0.21
C PHE A 483 1.98 -19.51 -1.25
N LYS A 484 2.15 -20.83 -1.37
CA LYS A 484 2.93 -21.46 -2.44
C LYS A 484 2.08 -22.41 -3.27
N GLY A 485 1.82 -22.05 -4.52
CA GLY A 485 1.09 -22.91 -5.47
C GLY A 485 -0.37 -23.19 -5.06
N GLY A 486 -0.80 -22.71 -3.90
CA GLY A 486 -2.18 -22.79 -3.47
C GLY A 486 -3.03 -21.69 -4.07
N SER A 487 -4.35 -21.88 -4.00
CA SER A 487 -5.32 -20.89 -4.47
C SER A 487 -6.21 -20.41 -3.31
N VAL A 488 -6.79 -19.23 -3.46
CA VAL A 488 -7.89 -18.76 -2.59
C VAL A 488 -9.12 -18.69 -3.47
N SER A 489 -10.16 -19.44 -3.13
CA SER A 489 -11.40 -19.55 -3.90
C SER A 489 -12.60 -19.28 -3.00
N LEU A 490 -13.17 -18.09 -3.15
CA LEU A 490 -14.31 -17.62 -2.37
C LEU A 490 -15.57 -17.65 -3.24
N SER A 491 -16.66 -18.22 -2.72
CA SER A 491 -17.94 -18.34 -3.42
C SER A 491 -18.94 -17.27 -2.98
N ARG A 492 -19.98 -17.01 -3.79
CA ARG A 492 -20.96 -15.91 -3.61
C ARG A 492 -21.63 -15.80 -2.24
N GLY A 493 -21.80 -16.91 -1.51
CA GLY A 493 -22.42 -16.91 -0.18
C GLY A 493 -21.45 -16.60 0.97
N SER A 494 -20.19 -16.28 0.67
CA SER A 494 -19.11 -16.26 1.65
C SER A 494 -18.68 -14.85 2.05
N THR A 495 -18.33 -14.67 3.32
CA THR A 495 -17.65 -13.48 3.86
C THR A 495 -16.25 -13.87 4.27
N THR A 496 -15.24 -13.19 3.74
CA THR A 496 -13.83 -13.47 4.07
C THR A 496 -13.12 -12.22 4.55
N ARG A 497 -12.35 -12.32 5.63
CA ARG A 497 -11.56 -11.23 6.18
C ARG A 497 -10.13 -11.67 6.41
N PHE A 498 -9.17 -10.92 5.89
CA PHE A 498 -7.77 -10.98 6.26
C PHE A 498 -7.46 -9.77 7.15
N GLY A 499 -6.84 -10.00 8.32
CA GLY A 499 -6.37 -8.94 9.20
C GLY A 499 -5.22 -8.14 8.58
N VAL A 500 -4.61 -7.29 9.40
CA VAL A 500 -3.44 -6.48 9.04
C VAL A 500 -2.24 -7.39 8.77
N GLY A 501 -1.49 -7.12 7.70
CA GLY A 501 -0.28 -7.88 7.33
C GLY A 501 -0.11 -8.09 5.84
N ASN A 502 1.10 -8.47 5.43
CA ASN A 502 1.43 -8.78 4.03
C ASN A 502 0.81 -10.12 3.61
N ILE A 503 0.34 -10.20 2.37
CA ILE A 503 -0.25 -11.38 1.76
C ILE A 503 0.52 -11.70 0.47
N ASP A 504 1.39 -12.69 0.52
CA ASP A 504 2.31 -13.02 -0.56
C ASP A 504 1.96 -14.36 -1.20
N PHE A 505 1.75 -14.36 -2.52
CA PHE A 505 1.51 -15.54 -3.34
C PHE A 505 2.71 -15.82 -4.23
N TYR A 506 3.43 -16.89 -3.94
CA TYR A 506 4.56 -17.42 -4.71
C TYR A 506 4.05 -18.34 -5.84
N GLY A 507 3.09 -17.83 -6.62
CA GLY A 507 2.29 -18.52 -7.62
C GLY A 507 0.89 -18.92 -7.13
N GLY A 508 0.02 -19.36 -8.04
CA GLY A 508 -1.36 -19.77 -7.76
C GLY A 508 -2.41 -18.87 -8.41
N THR A 509 -3.68 -19.02 -8.04
CA THR A 509 -4.76 -18.14 -8.50
C THR A 509 -5.60 -17.66 -7.33
N ILE A 510 -6.11 -16.43 -7.43
CA ILE A 510 -7.01 -15.86 -6.43
C ILE A 510 -8.34 -15.57 -7.12
N THR A 511 -9.40 -16.25 -6.67
CA THR A 511 -10.77 -16.00 -7.12
C THR A 511 -11.62 -15.58 -5.93
N MET A 512 -12.04 -14.31 -5.92
CA MET A 512 -12.84 -13.72 -4.85
C MET A 512 -14.26 -13.43 -5.36
N ALA A 513 -15.18 -14.40 -5.29
CA ALA A 513 -16.59 -14.20 -5.67
C ALA A 513 -17.53 -13.96 -4.48
N GLY A 514 -17.00 -13.74 -3.26
CA GLY A 514 -17.72 -13.62 -1.99
C GLY A 514 -18.87 -12.60 -1.94
N ALA A 515 -19.76 -12.74 -0.96
CA ALA A 515 -20.69 -11.68 -0.56
C ALA A 515 -19.94 -10.45 -0.05
N SER A 516 -18.87 -10.67 0.73
CA SER A 516 -17.92 -9.61 1.10
C SER A 516 -16.51 -10.14 1.27
N THR A 517 -15.52 -9.37 0.84
CA THR A 517 -14.10 -9.64 1.07
C THR A 517 -13.44 -8.42 1.67
N THR A 518 -12.77 -8.57 2.81
CA THR A 518 -12.00 -7.51 3.46
C THR A 518 -10.54 -7.88 3.56
N ILE A 519 -9.66 -6.99 3.11
CA ILE A 519 -8.20 -7.13 3.20
C ILE A 519 -7.68 -6.00 4.09
N GLY A 520 -6.83 -6.33 5.05
CA GLY A 520 -6.31 -5.35 6.02
C GLY A 520 -7.34 -4.97 7.09
N TYR A 521 -8.19 -5.90 7.51
CA TYR A 521 -9.20 -5.67 8.54
C TYR A 521 -8.56 -5.19 9.86
N GLY A 522 -9.01 -4.05 10.37
CA GLY A 522 -8.44 -3.40 11.55
C GLY A 522 -7.26 -2.46 11.26
N GLY A 523 -6.86 -2.29 10.00
CA GLY A 523 -5.82 -1.36 9.59
C GLY A 523 -6.32 0.06 9.31
N SER A 524 -5.47 0.89 8.71
CA SER A 524 -5.71 2.32 8.49
C SER A 524 -5.34 2.78 7.07
N ALA A 525 -6.14 3.67 6.50
CA ALA A 525 -5.83 4.36 5.25
C ALA A 525 -4.58 5.27 5.36
N THR A 526 -4.19 5.64 6.59
CA THR A 526 -3.05 6.53 6.81
C THR A 526 -1.77 5.72 6.90
N THR A 527 -1.63 4.90 7.94
CA THR A 527 -0.42 4.12 8.22
C THR A 527 -0.29 2.88 7.33
N GLY A 528 -1.36 2.51 6.64
CA GLY A 528 -1.46 1.30 5.85
C GLY A 528 -1.86 0.06 6.66
N SER A 529 -2.35 -0.93 5.94
CA SER A 529 -3.01 -2.13 6.48
C SER A 529 -2.40 -3.42 5.96
N SER A 530 -2.10 -3.49 4.65
CA SER A 530 -1.58 -4.70 4.01
C SER A 530 -0.85 -4.40 2.70
N THR A 531 0.03 -5.31 2.31
CA THR A 531 0.38 -5.51 0.90
C THR A 531 -0.24 -6.82 0.41
N VAL A 532 -0.62 -6.88 -0.86
CA VAL A 532 -1.03 -8.11 -1.54
C VAL A 532 -0.11 -8.30 -2.73
N SER A 533 0.83 -9.24 -2.63
CA SER A 533 1.86 -9.48 -3.64
C SER A 533 1.61 -10.81 -4.35
N LEU A 534 1.59 -10.82 -5.68
CA LEU A 534 1.51 -12.05 -6.47
C LEU A 534 2.69 -12.13 -7.44
N TYR A 535 3.44 -13.23 -7.34
CA TYR A 535 4.47 -13.58 -8.32
C TYR A 535 3.99 -14.75 -9.19
N GLY A 536 3.55 -14.44 -10.40
CA GLY A 536 2.82 -15.36 -11.26
C GLY A 536 1.40 -15.64 -10.76
N GLY A 537 0.47 -15.92 -11.68
CA GLY A 537 -0.93 -16.21 -11.35
C GLY A 537 -1.93 -15.23 -11.96
N SER A 538 -3.13 -15.17 -11.39
CA SER A 538 -4.16 -14.16 -11.75
C SER A 538 -5.06 -13.87 -10.56
N LEU A 539 -5.53 -12.62 -10.46
CA LEU A 539 -6.55 -12.21 -9.50
C LEU A 539 -7.85 -11.92 -10.24
N SER A 540 -8.89 -12.71 -9.94
CA SER A 540 -10.26 -12.46 -10.41
C SER A 540 -11.15 -12.11 -9.22
N LEU A 541 -11.69 -10.91 -9.22
CA LEU A 541 -12.56 -10.41 -8.17
C LEU A 541 -13.96 -10.19 -8.74
N THR A 542 -14.92 -10.98 -8.27
CA THR A 542 -16.36 -10.88 -8.59
C THR A 542 -17.22 -10.79 -7.33
N THR A 543 -16.63 -10.30 -6.24
CA THR A 543 -17.31 -10.18 -4.95
C THR A 543 -18.36 -9.08 -4.98
N ALA A 544 -19.45 -9.24 -4.22
CA ALA A 544 -20.48 -8.22 -4.10
C ALA A 544 -20.01 -7.00 -3.26
N SER A 545 -18.97 -7.16 -2.43
CA SER A 545 -18.34 -6.05 -1.74
C SER A 545 -16.86 -6.31 -1.46
N LEU A 546 -15.97 -5.44 -1.95
CA LEU A 546 -14.54 -5.43 -1.61
C LEU A 546 -14.23 -4.25 -0.69
N THR A 547 -13.57 -4.51 0.44
CA THR A 547 -12.96 -3.47 1.28
C THR A 547 -11.46 -3.73 1.42
N ALA A 548 -10.65 -2.78 0.97
CA ALA A 548 -9.19 -2.83 1.02
C ALA A 548 -8.63 -1.43 1.31
N VAL A 549 -8.73 -1.00 2.56
CA VAL A 549 -8.38 0.36 2.99
C VAL A 549 -6.96 0.39 3.51
N GLY A 550 -6.11 1.27 2.97
CA GLY A 550 -4.67 1.29 3.27
C GLY A 550 -3.91 0.10 2.67
N VAL A 551 -4.30 -0.39 1.51
CA VAL A 551 -3.74 -1.61 0.90
C VAL A 551 -3.03 -1.28 -0.41
N THR A 552 -1.87 -1.88 -0.63
CA THR A 552 -1.18 -1.88 -1.93
C THR A 552 -1.21 -3.28 -2.54
N PHE A 553 -1.67 -3.38 -3.79
CA PHE A 553 -1.64 -4.61 -4.56
C PHE A 553 -0.52 -4.58 -5.60
N ALA A 554 0.34 -5.60 -5.63
CA ALA A 554 1.52 -5.67 -6.46
C ALA A 554 1.61 -7.03 -7.17
N PHE A 555 1.82 -7.01 -8.49
CA PHE A 555 1.76 -8.21 -9.31
C PHE A 555 2.92 -8.25 -10.29
N TYR A 556 3.52 -9.42 -10.41
CA TYR A 556 4.56 -9.72 -11.39
C TYR A 556 4.14 -10.91 -12.25
N GLY A 557 3.72 -10.62 -13.47
CA GLY A 557 2.98 -11.54 -14.33
C GLY A 557 1.50 -11.65 -13.91
N GLY A 558 0.66 -12.07 -14.85
CA GLY A 558 -0.77 -12.32 -14.58
C GLY A 558 -1.72 -11.17 -14.86
N THR A 559 -3.01 -11.47 -14.91
CA THR A 559 -4.07 -10.48 -15.12
C THR A 559 -4.81 -10.20 -13.82
N ILE A 560 -5.12 -8.93 -13.58
CA ILE A 560 -6.10 -8.50 -12.58
C ILE A 560 -7.41 -8.21 -13.30
N SER A 561 -8.46 -8.83 -12.84
CA SER A 561 -9.82 -8.60 -13.31
C SER A 561 -10.71 -8.30 -12.13
N LEU A 562 -11.05 -7.03 -11.96
CA LEU A 562 -12.07 -6.56 -11.03
C LEU A 562 -13.39 -6.50 -11.82
N LEU A 563 -14.14 -7.59 -11.78
CA LEU A 563 -15.39 -7.78 -12.53
C LEU A 563 -16.57 -7.65 -11.57
N GLY A 564 -17.08 -6.43 -11.47
CA GLY A 564 -18.06 -6.04 -10.49
C GLY A 564 -19.49 -6.50 -10.80
N VAL A 565 -20.07 -7.09 -9.75
CA VAL A 565 -21.50 -7.19 -9.46
C VAL A 565 -21.86 -6.43 -8.16
N GLY A 566 -20.99 -5.55 -7.65
CA GLY A 566 -21.13 -4.91 -6.33
C GLY A 566 -20.08 -3.82 -6.03
N THR A 567 -19.98 -3.35 -4.79
CA THR A 567 -19.22 -2.14 -4.41
C THR A 567 -17.73 -2.40 -4.08
N ILE A 568 -16.85 -1.52 -4.54
CA ILE A 568 -15.41 -1.54 -4.22
C ILE A 568 -15.05 -0.31 -3.37
N ASN A 569 -14.45 -0.53 -2.22
CA ASN A 569 -13.80 0.49 -1.40
C ASN A 569 -12.32 0.12 -1.21
N ALA A 570 -11.45 0.67 -2.05
CA ALA A 570 -10.03 0.33 -2.10
C ALA A 570 -9.15 1.59 -2.07
N THR A 571 -8.35 1.79 -1.01
CA THR A 571 -7.49 2.97 -0.88
C THR A 571 -6.07 2.57 -0.54
N ALA A 572 -5.10 3.26 -1.15
CA ALA A 572 -3.69 3.13 -0.81
C ALA A 572 -3.39 3.86 0.51
N PRO A 573 -2.29 3.49 1.21
CA PRO A 573 -1.77 4.26 2.34
C PRO A 573 -1.43 5.70 1.95
N THR A 574 -1.63 6.67 2.85
CA THR A 574 -1.39 8.10 2.57
C THR A 574 -0.21 8.71 3.33
N ASP A 575 0.24 8.08 4.42
CA ASP A 575 1.40 8.52 5.21
C ASP A 575 2.66 8.57 4.32
N PRO A 576 3.54 9.60 4.46
CA PRO A 576 4.87 9.63 3.87
C PRO A 576 5.71 8.35 4.04
N LYS A 577 5.53 7.63 5.16
CA LYS A 577 6.23 6.37 5.47
C LYS A 577 5.25 5.39 6.13
N PRO A 578 4.36 4.76 5.35
CA PRO A 578 3.39 3.85 5.91
C PRO A 578 4.09 2.63 6.53
N THR A 579 3.53 2.10 7.63
CA THR A 579 4.06 0.90 8.28
C THR A 579 3.86 -0.35 7.43
N LEU A 580 2.81 -0.36 6.61
CA LEU A 580 2.49 -1.41 5.64
C LEU A 580 1.98 -0.80 4.34
N GLY A 581 2.22 -1.47 3.21
CA GLY A 581 1.86 -0.91 1.91
C GLY A 581 2.82 0.20 1.46
N TYR A 582 2.46 0.87 0.37
CA TYR A 582 3.26 1.91 -0.25
C TYR A 582 2.43 3.15 -0.51
N ARG A 583 2.99 4.32 -0.21
CA ARG A 583 2.27 5.59 -0.22
C ARG A 583 1.65 5.86 -1.59
N ASN A 584 0.35 6.12 -1.61
CA ASN A 584 -0.44 6.46 -2.78
C ASN A 584 -0.36 5.43 -3.93
N ILE A 585 0.12 4.21 -3.68
CA ILE A 585 0.20 3.15 -4.68
C ILE A 585 -0.86 2.09 -4.37
N LEU A 586 -1.87 2.02 -5.23
CA LEU A 586 -2.99 1.10 -5.07
C LEU A 586 -2.76 -0.20 -5.84
N PHE A 587 -2.42 -0.11 -7.14
CA PHE A 587 -2.15 -1.26 -7.98
C PHE A 587 -0.84 -1.09 -8.76
N VAL A 588 -0.01 -2.12 -8.78
CA VAL A 588 1.19 -2.24 -9.61
C VAL A 588 1.16 -3.56 -10.36
N VAL A 589 1.23 -3.54 -11.68
CA VAL A 589 1.20 -4.75 -12.52
C VAL A 589 2.35 -4.73 -13.51
N TYR A 590 3.30 -5.64 -13.33
CA TYR A 590 4.38 -5.86 -14.29
C TYR A 590 4.05 -7.07 -15.18
N GLY A 591 3.96 -6.87 -16.51
CA GLY A 591 3.86 -7.98 -17.47
C GLY A 591 2.47 -8.60 -17.66
N GLY A 592 1.40 -7.96 -17.20
CA GLY A 592 0.03 -8.40 -17.47
C GLY A 592 -1.00 -7.27 -17.38
N ALA A 593 -2.29 -7.56 -17.49
CA ALA A 593 -3.31 -6.54 -17.70
C ALA A 593 -4.09 -6.19 -16.43
N PHE A 594 -4.64 -4.97 -16.38
CA PHE A 594 -5.61 -4.56 -15.36
C PHE A 594 -6.96 -4.28 -16.01
N ASN A 595 -8.01 -4.93 -15.52
CA ASN A 595 -9.37 -4.73 -16.00
C ASN A 595 -10.27 -4.35 -14.83
N LEU A 596 -11.01 -3.24 -14.98
CA LEU A 596 -12.05 -2.81 -14.07
C LEU A 596 -13.37 -2.70 -14.84
N TYR A 597 -14.34 -3.52 -14.46
CA TYR A 597 -15.63 -3.62 -15.10
C TYR A 597 -16.74 -3.61 -14.05
N GLN A 598 -17.84 -2.92 -14.34
CA GLN A 598 -19.08 -3.03 -13.57
C GLN A 598 -20.24 -3.26 -14.51
N SER A 599 -21.04 -4.30 -14.24
CA SER A 599 -22.25 -4.59 -15.01
C SER A 599 -23.40 -3.61 -14.70
N ALA A 600 -23.49 -3.16 -13.46
CA ALA A 600 -24.48 -2.19 -12.98
C ALA A 600 -23.86 -0.83 -12.66
N ALA A 601 -24.69 0.20 -12.55
CA ALA A 601 -24.25 1.54 -12.15
C ALA A 601 -23.93 1.56 -10.65
N VAL A 602 -22.68 1.25 -10.31
CA VAL A 602 -22.16 1.26 -8.93
C VAL A 602 -21.08 2.33 -8.82
N THR A 603 -21.09 3.05 -7.69
CA THR A 603 -20.03 3.99 -7.33
C THR A 603 -19.03 3.29 -6.44
N ASP A 604 -17.82 3.14 -6.95
CA ASP A 604 -16.67 2.61 -6.23
C ASP A 604 -15.82 3.75 -5.68
N THR A 605 -15.31 3.55 -4.48
CA THR A 605 -14.34 4.43 -3.84
C THR A 605 -12.95 3.85 -4.06
N MET A 606 -12.15 4.45 -4.94
CA MET A 606 -10.78 4.03 -5.21
C MET A 606 -9.82 5.20 -5.02
N SER A 607 -8.73 5.00 -4.28
CA SER A 607 -7.71 6.04 -4.06
C SER A 607 -6.30 5.49 -4.21
N GLY A 608 -5.48 6.14 -5.04
CA GLY A 608 -4.09 5.79 -5.31
C GLY A 608 -3.78 5.65 -6.80
N LEU A 609 -2.54 5.26 -7.08
CA LEU A 609 -2.00 5.01 -8.41
C LEU A 609 -2.33 3.58 -8.87
N ILE A 610 -2.80 3.46 -10.11
CA ILE A 610 -2.80 2.22 -10.91
C ILE A 610 -1.65 2.33 -11.91
N TYR A 611 -0.64 1.47 -11.79
CA TYR A 611 0.57 1.48 -12.62
C TYR A 611 0.78 0.14 -13.34
N VAL A 612 0.66 0.16 -14.67
CA VAL A 612 0.68 -1.01 -15.56
C VAL A 612 1.52 -0.66 -16.81
N PRO A 613 2.84 -0.44 -16.68
CA PRO A 613 3.59 0.38 -17.63
C PRO A 613 3.78 -0.24 -19.03
N ALA A 614 3.69 -1.57 -19.16
CA ALA A 614 4.02 -2.28 -20.38
C ALA A 614 2.80 -2.78 -21.18
N THR A 615 1.62 -2.77 -20.58
CA THR A 615 0.43 -3.52 -21.03
C THR A 615 -0.83 -2.67 -20.85
N ASN A 616 -2.02 -3.27 -21.01
CA ASN A 616 -3.28 -2.54 -21.03
C ASN A 616 -3.92 -2.37 -19.64
N VAL A 617 -4.49 -1.19 -19.43
CA VAL A 617 -5.53 -0.90 -18.43
C VAL A 617 -6.84 -0.68 -19.17
N SER A 618 -7.88 -1.42 -18.81
CA SER A 618 -9.21 -1.27 -19.39
C SER A 618 -10.24 -1.00 -18.29
N ILE A 619 -10.94 0.13 -18.37
CA ILE A 619 -11.99 0.55 -17.43
C ILE A 619 -13.30 0.74 -18.20
N TYR A 620 -14.31 -0.09 -17.93
CA TYR A 620 -15.50 -0.17 -18.78
C TYR A 620 -16.76 -0.63 -18.02
N GLY A 621 -17.85 -0.82 -18.75
CA GLY A 621 -19.17 -1.09 -18.18
C GLY A 621 -19.85 0.18 -17.70
N SER A 622 -20.58 0.07 -16.59
CA SER A 622 -21.26 1.17 -15.91
C SER A 622 -20.50 1.65 -14.66
N GLN A 623 -19.16 1.50 -14.68
CA GLN A 623 -18.26 1.86 -13.60
C GLN A 623 -18.37 3.35 -13.26
N THR A 624 -18.49 3.69 -11.98
CA THR A 624 -18.20 5.05 -11.48
C THR A 624 -17.09 4.97 -10.43
N VAL A 625 -16.00 5.72 -10.60
CA VAL A 625 -14.90 5.78 -9.62
C VAL A 625 -14.84 7.17 -9.01
N GLN A 626 -14.86 7.21 -7.68
CA GLN A 626 -14.61 8.39 -6.87
C GLN A 626 -13.45 8.13 -5.91
N TYR A 627 -12.77 9.18 -5.47
CA TYR A 627 -11.76 9.10 -4.43
C TYR A 627 -12.19 9.98 -3.24
N PRO A 628 -11.83 9.62 -1.99
CA PRO A 628 -12.20 10.39 -0.80
C PRO A 628 -11.51 11.76 -0.79
N ALA A 629 -12.02 12.70 0.00
CA ALA A 629 -11.39 14.01 0.18
C ALA A 629 -9.93 13.87 0.65
N GLY A 630 -9.01 14.59 0.00
CA GLY A 630 -7.57 14.47 0.26
C GLY A 630 -6.89 13.24 -0.38
N GLY A 631 -7.67 12.34 -1.01
CA GLY A 631 -7.17 11.24 -1.81
C GLY A 631 -6.74 11.65 -3.22
N CYS A 632 -6.26 10.69 -3.99
CA CYS A 632 -5.86 10.84 -5.39
C CYS A 632 -6.36 9.64 -6.20
N PHE A 633 -6.45 9.79 -7.53
CA PHE A 633 -6.72 8.65 -8.41
C PHE A 633 -6.03 8.90 -9.75
N GLN A 634 -4.96 8.13 -9.99
CA GLN A 634 -4.07 8.26 -11.14
C GLN A 634 -3.90 6.91 -11.83
N VAL A 635 -3.89 6.89 -13.15
CA VAL A 635 -3.70 5.70 -13.98
C VAL A 635 -2.55 5.91 -14.95
N VAL A 636 -1.57 5.03 -14.91
CA VAL A 636 -0.43 5.00 -15.83
C VAL A 636 -0.35 3.60 -16.41
N ALA A 637 -0.49 3.48 -17.73
CA ALA A 637 -0.59 2.21 -18.43
C ALA A 637 0.34 2.18 -19.65
N GLY A 638 0.61 1.00 -20.21
CA GLY A 638 1.19 0.88 -21.55
C GLY A 638 0.18 1.28 -22.62
N VAL A 639 -1.07 0.85 -22.48
CA VAL A 639 -2.25 1.26 -23.26
C VAL A 639 -3.40 1.52 -22.29
N LEU A 640 -4.17 2.59 -22.49
CA LEU A 640 -5.30 2.94 -21.62
C LEU A 640 -6.61 2.95 -22.41
N ASP A 641 -7.58 2.13 -22.01
CA ASP A 641 -8.92 2.11 -22.56
C ASP A 641 -9.96 2.47 -21.49
N ILE A 642 -10.77 3.50 -21.75
CA ILE A 642 -11.90 3.92 -20.92
C ILE A 642 -13.12 4.00 -21.81
N TYR A 643 -14.14 3.16 -21.59
CA TYR A 643 -15.24 3.09 -22.55
C TYR A 643 -16.60 2.69 -21.96
N GLN A 644 -17.61 2.60 -22.83
CA GLN A 644 -19.02 2.38 -22.47
C GLN A 644 -19.56 3.51 -21.58
N LYS A 645 -19.99 3.22 -20.35
CA LYS A 645 -20.60 4.19 -19.42
C LYS A 645 -19.67 4.51 -18.25
N ALA A 646 -18.37 4.20 -18.36
CA ALA A 646 -17.40 4.44 -17.31
C ALA A 646 -17.28 5.93 -16.95
N ARG A 647 -17.30 6.27 -15.65
CA ARG A 647 -17.19 7.63 -15.11
C ARG A 647 -16.05 7.70 -14.11
N LEU A 648 -15.04 8.52 -14.39
CA LEU A 648 -13.83 8.60 -13.56
C LEU A 648 -13.59 10.04 -13.11
N ASN A 649 -13.46 10.21 -11.79
CA ASN A 649 -12.88 11.42 -11.21
C ASN A 649 -11.40 11.14 -10.95
N VAL A 650 -10.50 11.93 -11.55
CA VAL A 650 -9.05 11.71 -11.49
C VAL A 650 -8.34 12.89 -10.83
N SER A 651 -7.27 12.59 -10.09
CA SER A 651 -6.44 13.57 -9.38
C SER A 651 -5.03 13.02 -9.20
N PRO A 652 -3.97 13.84 -9.36
CA PRO A 652 -2.60 13.35 -9.37
C PRO A 652 -2.21 12.84 -7.97
N CYS A 653 -1.47 11.74 -7.91
CA CYS A 653 -1.00 11.22 -6.64
C CYS A 653 0.27 11.95 -6.19
N ALA A 654 0.14 12.75 -5.12
CA ALA A 654 1.22 13.62 -4.65
C ALA A 654 2.52 12.85 -4.39
N GLY A 655 3.64 13.40 -4.87
CA GLY A 655 4.97 12.78 -4.79
C GLY A 655 5.29 11.81 -5.93
N ILE A 656 4.31 11.51 -6.80
CA ILE A 656 4.47 10.64 -7.96
C ILE A 656 4.21 11.46 -9.22
N ALA A 657 5.27 11.74 -9.97
CA ALA A 657 5.18 12.57 -11.16
C ALA A 657 5.08 11.73 -12.44
N MET A 658 4.32 12.25 -13.40
CA MET A 658 4.35 11.87 -14.81
C MET A 658 4.65 13.15 -15.60
N GLY A 659 5.77 13.20 -16.31
CA GLY A 659 6.16 14.37 -17.09
C GLY A 659 5.58 14.33 -18.51
N SER A 660 5.12 15.48 -19.02
CA SER A 660 4.91 15.71 -20.47
C SER A 660 5.32 17.10 -20.94
N GLY A 661 6.05 17.84 -20.13
CA GLY A 661 6.60 19.11 -20.55
C GLY A 661 7.67 19.53 -19.58
N SER A 662 8.86 19.84 -20.08
CA SER A 662 9.69 20.80 -19.39
C SER A 662 8.88 22.09 -19.34
N GLY A 663 8.24 22.37 -18.21
CA GLY A 663 7.88 23.73 -17.86
C GLY A 663 9.20 24.49 -17.72
N THR A 664 9.80 24.89 -18.84
CA THR A 664 10.95 25.78 -18.83
C THR A 664 10.48 27.03 -18.12
N ALA A 665 11.02 27.27 -16.93
CA ALA A 665 10.81 28.50 -16.22
C ALA A 665 11.05 29.64 -17.21
N THR A 666 10.05 30.51 -17.37
CA THR A 666 10.14 31.59 -18.36
C THR A 666 10.25 32.89 -17.58
N LEU A 667 11.28 33.68 -17.89
CA LEU A 667 11.38 35.04 -17.38
C LEU A 667 10.19 35.86 -17.89
N VAL A 668 9.54 36.59 -16.99
CA VAL A 668 8.46 37.51 -17.32
C VAL A 668 8.95 38.90 -16.95
N GLN A 669 9.20 39.71 -17.98
CA GLN A 669 9.62 41.11 -17.81
C GLN A 669 8.40 42.01 -17.64
#